data_AF-A0A9P7CEA8-F1
#
_entry.id   AF-A0A9P7CEA8-F1
#
_cell.length_a   1.000
_cell.length_b   1.000
_cell.length_c   1.000
_cell.angle_alpha   90.00
_cell.angle_beta   90.00
_cell.angle_gamma   90.00
#
_symmetry.space_group_name_H-M   'P 1'
#
loop_
_entity.id
_entity.type
_entity.pdbx_description
1 polymer ?
#
loop_
_entity_poly.entity_id
_entity_poly.type
_entity_poly.pdbx_seq_one_letter_code
_entity_poly.pdbx_strand_id
1 'polypeptide(L)'
;MNEKNAEKKLAISQKSSADLNVPLSDIAQLHISSLSTPPKADSNSKISSALKKNAKFEYKKGVVEFWDNEQNNEIGNLDIGTNEKRAYGIPYWQSVFEIKQIEKLDGVHIRKMCIYTKKPLSKLPALEFVYDNMLFNVFVRSAKNPTYFKDESDELLLKYTIALTKRLTNKDYTCTQKNAPYFILPLETAVSESVFQEKIDWQEIERTVTNDTKQRISLHNSKLSDKLVFKPNNESKLFFVKYTQTDSSVLEDISMINKEQNTLAEDSKNQSKAVKQGPLIQAFALTKETKQFIKNKTKMDVDPETKSTVWLKPEEHRIFPISASVYQASQLIPDILLQIDAFLLIQQLKTVHNLQFIDDELMLEAFTSPSANRKQDYERLEFLGDAVLKFIVSSYLYAKYPTYSEAELTSLRQVMTSNKSFANIAKDLKLHRYIISQSTVRRFWRPPHFQNVLDSNKIKHWLTHHLVSDNTLADIIESTVGAAFLSQSIDGAIYAATQLKLPLGSIKVWSDLRHIWTPSPASATGQINIDVVRVGEMLGYQFKNYLLVQEALTHGSVMDSLVPCYERLEFLGDAILDFFVTQYIYQKHPTAAPGILHNLRKSSVNHHILSAVCLNMGLDKHIIHVSAEIAASILKAEAIHKDMQSKGKDTDEYWLHLNPPKVLSDVIESLMGAILVDSGFDINQVEEFFERWFKPILEKHISVETMSVHPMSQLNTLIQNLGCINWTIQNNTVSSAAQSQVCTLLIHGKEFATASGKNIKEAKKNLATNCCKEIENDLERFKFLFMAATDLDTFCFQIPKVELHAHLNGSLSPATMKELVERKKDTKPELSQFKIPESLDSIDDFFPLFRFIYQLTDDEESVKVATRSVINEFAQDNVQYLELRTTPRACEETGMTKNSYIEAVTSVIQEPREDIIVKLIVSIDRRNTLEEAQEAVDLALAFRSKGVVGIDLCGDVKKGSFESLKPAFDRAKEHEFPVTLHFCEVIENLAEAPEMLAFRPQRLGHASILDESCRKIVYESHIPIEICMTSNIICRTANSFKEHHIKELIDADHPFVLCTDDKGVFFSTVSNEYKIAGETFNLTFSELFNISYHSIDAIFGGNAVKTILQNNLLAWKKKHILEF
;
A
#
# COMPACT_ATOMS: atom_id res chain seq x y z
N MET A 1 5.05 -38.99 41.42
CA MET A 1 5.58 -39.52 40.13
C MET A 1 5.49 -38.49 38.99
N ASN A 2 5.46 -37.17 39.27
CA ASN A 2 5.38 -36.12 38.25
C ASN A 2 6.40 -34.97 38.40
N GLU A 3 7.36 -35.04 39.32
CA GLU A 3 8.44 -34.04 39.43
C GLU A 3 9.79 -34.53 38.86
N LYS A 4 10.04 -35.84 38.78
CA LYS A 4 11.27 -36.41 38.21
C LYS A 4 11.39 -36.35 36.68
N ASN A 5 10.31 -35.99 35.97
CA ASN A 5 10.33 -35.82 34.50
C ASN A 5 10.56 -34.38 34.05
N ALA A 6 10.49 -33.40 34.95
CA ALA A 6 10.81 -32.00 34.64
C ALA A 6 12.32 -31.74 34.70
N GLU A 7 13.03 -32.32 35.68
CA GLU A 7 14.48 -32.18 35.80
C GLU A 7 15.27 -32.91 34.69
N LYS A 8 14.73 -34.00 34.14
CA LYS A 8 15.35 -34.71 33.00
C LYS A 8 15.19 -33.98 31.66
N LYS A 9 14.20 -33.10 31.51
CA LYS A 9 14.04 -32.25 30.31
C LYS A 9 14.80 -30.93 30.40
N LEU A 10 15.04 -30.40 31.60
CA LEU A 10 15.91 -29.23 31.80
C LEU A 10 17.41 -29.57 31.64
N ALA A 11 17.82 -30.78 32.03
CA ALA A 11 19.22 -31.25 31.90
C ALA A 11 19.66 -31.59 30.46
N ILE A 12 18.72 -31.69 29.50
CA ILE A 12 19.04 -31.95 28.08
C ILE A 12 19.06 -30.65 27.25
N SER A 13 18.47 -29.55 27.73
CA SER A 13 18.51 -28.25 27.03
C SER A 13 19.64 -27.32 27.49
N GLN A 14 20.30 -27.63 28.60
CA GLN A 14 21.44 -26.84 29.14
C GLN A 14 22.80 -27.53 29.02
N LYS A 15 22.90 -28.64 28.27
CA LYS A 15 24.18 -29.36 28.03
C LYS A 15 24.68 -29.31 26.58
N SER A 16 24.00 -28.65 25.65
CA SER A 16 24.47 -28.52 24.26
C SER A 16 25.07 -27.15 23.92
N SER A 17 25.22 -26.25 24.89
CA SER A 17 25.78 -24.90 24.67
C SER A 17 27.10 -24.63 25.41
N ALA A 18 27.77 -25.67 25.93
CA ALA A 18 29.00 -25.51 26.72
C ALA A 18 30.21 -26.35 26.26
N ASP A 19 30.07 -27.22 25.25
CA ASP A 19 31.17 -28.09 24.78
C ASP A 19 31.49 -27.97 23.28
N LEU A 20 31.10 -26.85 22.65
CA LEU A 20 31.57 -26.51 21.29
C LEU A 20 32.87 -25.71 21.38
N ASN A 21 34.00 -26.42 21.49
CA ASN A 21 35.33 -25.86 21.19
C ASN A 21 35.46 -25.62 19.68
N VAL A 22 34.64 -24.72 19.13
CA VAL A 22 34.81 -24.18 17.78
C VAL A 22 35.86 -23.07 17.88
N PRO A 23 36.88 -23.00 16.99
CA PRO A 23 37.87 -21.93 17.03
C PRO A 23 37.19 -20.57 16.95
N LEU A 24 37.19 -19.83 18.07
CA LEU A 24 36.61 -18.50 18.23
C LEU A 24 37.16 -17.46 17.22
N SER A 25 38.25 -17.74 16.52
CA SER A 25 38.88 -16.82 15.57
C SER A 25 38.04 -16.53 14.32
N ASP A 26 37.29 -17.51 13.81
CA ASP A 26 36.48 -17.33 12.59
C ASP A 26 35.09 -16.74 12.90
N ILE A 27 34.53 -17.07 14.07
CA ILE A 27 33.31 -16.44 14.61
C ILE A 27 33.61 -15.00 15.07
N ALA A 28 34.82 -14.70 15.55
CA ALA A 28 35.23 -13.34 15.91
C ALA A 28 35.44 -12.41 14.70
N GLN A 29 35.67 -12.94 13.49
CA GLN A 29 35.68 -12.14 12.26
C GLN A 29 34.27 -11.68 11.83
N LEU A 30 33.20 -12.28 12.38
CA LEU A 30 31.86 -11.71 12.35
C LEU A 30 31.82 -10.55 13.36
N HIS A 31 32.27 -9.36 12.95
CA HIS A 31 32.14 -8.12 13.72
C HIS A 31 30.65 -7.81 13.98
N ILE A 32 30.05 -8.41 15.01
CA ILE A 32 28.80 -7.96 15.61
C ILE A 32 29.16 -6.87 16.63
N SER A 33 29.57 -5.71 16.14
CA SER A 33 29.74 -4.51 16.97
C SER A 33 28.41 -3.80 17.17
N SER A 34 27.47 -4.41 17.90
CA SER A 34 26.41 -3.71 18.65
C SER A 34 25.47 -4.70 19.36
N LEU A 35 25.95 -5.33 20.44
CA LEU A 35 25.05 -5.65 21.56
C LEU A 35 25.00 -4.43 22.48
N SER A 36 24.45 -3.32 21.99
CA SER A 36 23.97 -2.26 22.89
C SER A 36 22.74 -2.82 23.59
N THR A 37 22.82 -2.90 24.91
CA THR A 37 21.72 -3.21 25.83
C THR A 37 20.39 -2.62 25.35
N PRO A 38 19.30 -3.41 25.24
CA PRO A 38 17.98 -2.84 24.98
C PRO A 38 17.62 -1.90 26.14
N PRO A 39 16.92 -0.78 25.90
CA PRO A 39 16.33 -0.02 26.99
C PRO A 39 15.43 -0.96 27.79
N LYS A 40 15.52 -0.91 29.12
CA LYS A 40 14.72 -1.72 30.04
C LYS A 40 13.26 -1.69 29.61
N ALA A 41 12.77 -2.82 29.11
CA ALA A 41 11.36 -3.03 28.90
C ALA A 41 10.71 -3.21 30.27
N ASP A 42 9.77 -2.34 30.60
CA ASP A 42 8.88 -2.53 31.74
C ASP A 42 8.22 -3.90 31.62
N SER A 43 8.34 -4.66 32.71
CA SER A 43 7.77 -5.99 32.85
C SER A 43 6.25 -5.88 32.97
N ASN A 44 5.54 -5.86 31.84
CA ASN A 44 4.18 -6.40 31.69
C ASN A 44 3.70 -6.29 30.23
N SER A 45 3.92 -7.32 29.43
CA SER A 45 2.91 -7.85 28.48
C SER A 45 3.43 -9.10 27.79
N LYS A 46 2.76 -10.22 28.04
CA LYS A 46 2.84 -11.41 27.18
C LYS A 46 2.05 -11.09 25.90
N ILE A 47 2.74 -10.65 24.85
CA ILE A 47 2.19 -10.64 23.49
C ILE A 47 3.16 -11.38 22.56
N SER A 48 2.56 -12.25 21.75
CA SER A 48 3.17 -13.36 21.02
C SER A 48 4.40 -13.00 20.15
N SER A 49 5.37 -13.90 20.15
CA SER A 49 6.60 -13.87 19.33
C SER A 49 6.35 -13.98 17.81
N ALA A 50 5.11 -14.15 17.37
CA ALA A 50 4.73 -14.19 15.95
C ALA A 50 4.56 -12.78 15.33
N LEU A 51 4.25 -11.75 16.13
CA LEU A 51 3.98 -10.38 15.64
C LEU A 51 5.25 -9.57 15.32
N LYS A 52 6.45 -10.03 15.73
CA LYS A 52 7.72 -9.32 15.49
C LYS A 52 8.36 -9.60 14.13
N LYS A 53 7.94 -10.64 13.39
CA LYS A 53 8.64 -11.06 12.16
C LYS A 53 8.47 -10.13 10.94
N ASN A 54 7.50 -9.23 10.97
CA ASN A 54 7.19 -8.30 9.86
C ASN A 54 7.23 -6.82 10.27
N ALA A 55 7.94 -6.47 11.35
CA ALA A 55 8.11 -5.08 11.73
C ALA A 55 8.84 -4.33 10.60
N LYS A 56 8.22 -3.27 10.09
CA LYS A 56 8.86 -2.37 9.12
C LYS A 56 9.57 -1.26 9.89
N PHE A 57 10.81 -0.99 9.53
CA PHE A 57 11.62 0.08 10.08
C PHE A 57 11.68 1.23 9.10
N GLU A 58 11.81 2.43 9.65
CA GLU A 58 11.92 3.64 8.86
C GLU A 58 13.37 3.93 8.49
N TYR A 59 13.61 4.09 7.20
CA TYR A 59 14.92 4.41 6.64
C TYR A 59 14.85 5.64 5.74
N LYS A 60 15.93 6.41 5.73
CA LYS A 60 16.11 7.48 4.76
C LYS A 60 16.43 6.90 3.38
N LYS A 61 15.73 7.37 2.36
CA LYS A 61 15.99 7.01 0.95
C LYS A 61 17.35 7.53 0.48
N GLY A 62 17.89 6.85 -0.51
CA GLY A 62 19.02 7.32 -1.30
C GLY A 62 18.62 8.54 -2.10
N VAL A 63 19.61 9.38 -2.35
CA VAL A 63 19.50 10.52 -3.27
C VAL A 63 20.36 10.18 -4.47
N VAL A 64 19.85 10.45 -5.66
CA VAL A 64 20.59 10.26 -6.90
C VAL A 64 21.62 11.38 -7.02
N GLU A 65 22.85 11.11 -6.62
CA GLU A 65 23.94 12.10 -6.52
C GLU A 65 24.33 12.67 -7.90
N PHE A 66 23.96 11.99 -8.98
CA PHE A 66 24.12 12.50 -10.34
C PHE A 66 23.53 13.91 -10.51
N TRP A 67 22.39 14.19 -9.85
CA TRP A 67 21.69 15.46 -9.93
C TRP A 67 22.32 16.57 -9.08
N ASP A 68 23.22 16.24 -8.16
CA ASP A 68 23.87 17.20 -7.27
C ASP A 68 25.08 17.88 -7.93
N ASN A 69 25.25 19.17 -7.61
CA ASN A 69 26.23 20.08 -8.23
C ASN A 69 27.68 19.93 -7.71
N GLU A 70 27.96 19.07 -6.72
CA GLU A 70 29.22 19.11 -5.96
C GLU A 70 30.46 18.49 -6.65
N GLN A 71 30.35 17.96 -7.86
CA GLN A 71 31.48 17.40 -8.63
C GLN A 71 32.08 18.34 -9.69
N ASN A 72 32.04 19.65 -9.47
CA ASN A 72 32.76 20.61 -10.33
C ASN A 72 34.31 20.49 -10.27
N ASN A 73 34.87 19.57 -9.48
CA ASN A 73 36.31 19.38 -9.35
C ASN A 73 36.94 18.38 -10.35
N GLU A 74 36.17 17.53 -11.04
CA GLU A 74 36.73 16.54 -11.98
C GLU A 74 36.55 16.90 -13.47
N ILE A 75 35.82 17.97 -13.80
CA ILE A 75 35.84 18.60 -15.16
C ILE A 75 37.14 19.41 -15.36
N GLY A 76 38.21 19.03 -14.66
CA GLY A 76 39.56 19.58 -14.76
C GLY A 76 40.39 19.01 -15.92
N ASN A 77 39.90 17.98 -16.63
CA ASN A 77 40.66 17.32 -17.71
C ASN A 77 40.09 17.54 -19.12
N LEU A 78 39.09 18.41 -19.29
CA LEU A 78 38.80 18.98 -20.62
C LEU A 78 39.69 20.22 -20.78
N ASP A 79 40.66 20.11 -21.69
CA ASP A 79 41.69 21.08 -22.05
C ASP A 79 41.07 22.33 -22.71
N ILE A 80 40.26 23.07 -21.95
CA ILE A 80 39.66 24.33 -22.34
C ILE A 80 40.33 25.40 -21.46
N GLY A 81 41.18 26.19 -22.09
CA GLY A 81 42.07 27.17 -21.45
C GLY A 81 41.36 28.02 -20.41
N THR A 82 42.06 28.28 -19.30
CA THR A 82 41.57 28.97 -18.10
C THR A 82 41.04 30.39 -18.33
N ASN A 83 41.33 31.02 -19.48
CA ASN A 83 40.80 32.32 -19.87
C ASN A 83 39.48 32.27 -20.66
N GLU A 84 39.06 31.11 -21.19
CA GLU A 84 37.78 30.97 -21.93
C GLU A 84 36.61 30.53 -21.04
N LYS A 85 36.87 29.99 -19.84
CA LYS A 85 35.82 29.59 -18.87
C LYS A 85 34.92 30.75 -18.40
N ARG A 86 35.34 32.01 -18.55
CA ARG A 86 34.52 33.19 -18.21
C ARG A 86 33.58 33.67 -19.32
N ALA A 87 33.71 33.15 -20.55
CA ALA A 87 32.94 33.65 -21.70
C ALA A 87 31.70 32.79 -22.06
N TYR A 88 31.62 31.53 -21.61
CA TYR A 88 30.69 30.54 -22.19
C TYR A 88 29.59 29.98 -21.26
N GLY A 89 29.42 30.43 -20.01
CA GLY A 89 28.31 29.95 -19.15
C GLY A 89 28.43 28.47 -18.73
N ILE A 90 27.35 27.88 -18.19
CA ILE A 90 27.31 26.48 -17.69
C ILE A 90 27.11 25.51 -18.87
N PRO A 91 27.89 24.40 -18.99
CA PRO A 91 27.66 23.39 -20.02
C PRO A 91 26.45 22.50 -19.71
N TYR A 92 25.63 22.21 -20.71
CA TYR A 92 24.48 21.32 -20.62
C TYR A 92 24.47 20.25 -21.72
N TRP A 93 24.15 19.00 -21.39
CA TRP A 93 24.05 17.90 -22.34
C TRP A 93 22.58 17.59 -22.64
N GLN A 94 22.23 17.59 -23.93
CA GLN A 94 20.89 17.22 -24.38
C GLN A 94 20.72 15.70 -24.37
N SER A 95 19.61 15.23 -23.80
CA SER A 95 19.16 13.83 -23.93
C SER A 95 17.72 13.80 -24.41
N VAL A 96 17.51 13.25 -25.62
CA VAL A 96 16.22 13.21 -26.32
C VAL A 96 15.48 11.92 -25.95
N PHE A 97 14.18 12.04 -25.70
CA PHE A 97 13.28 10.90 -25.48
C PHE A 97 12.68 10.45 -26.83
N GLU A 98 13.20 9.36 -27.36
CA GLU A 98 12.70 8.72 -28.58
C GLU A 98 11.66 7.66 -28.23
N ILE A 99 10.40 7.98 -28.46
CA ILE A 99 9.26 7.08 -28.21
C ILE A 99 9.04 6.24 -29.47
N LYS A 100 8.99 4.92 -29.33
CA LYS A 100 8.66 3.97 -30.41
C LYS A 100 7.33 3.29 -30.12
N GLN A 101 6.78 2.58 -31.11
CA GLN A 101 5.50 1.83 -31.07
C GLN A 101 4.22 2.67 -30.88
N ILE A 102 4.31 3.88 -30.32
CA ILE A 102 3.18 4.78 -30.14
C ILE A 102 3.51 6.19 -30.65
N GLU A 103 2.71 6.68 -31.60
CA GLU A 103 2.85 8.04 -32.15
C GLU A 103 1.85 9.03 -31.53
N LYS A 104 0.75 8.52 -30.97
CA LYS A 104 -0.37 9.31 -30.45
C LYS A 104 -0.84 8.78 -29.11
N LEU A 105 -1.08 9.69 -28.17
CA LEU A 105 -1.78 9.42 -26.92
C LEU A 105 -3.16 10.07 -27.00
N ASP A 106 -4.22 9.30 -26.74
CA ASP A 106 -5.62 9.76 -26.92
C ASP A 106 -5.94 10.35 -28.32
N GLY A 107 -5.26 9.89 -29.36
CA GLY A 107 -5.44 10.41 -30.73
C GLY A 107 -4.71 11.72 -31.02
N VAL A 108 -3.96 12.26 -30.07
CA VAL A 108 -3.11 13.46 -30.22
C VAL A 108 -1.65 13.04 -30.34
N HIS A 109 -0.93 13.61 -31.31
CA HIS A 109 0.48 13.31 -31.57
C HIS A 109 1.36 13.64 -30.36
N ILE A 110 2.32 12.77 -30.04
CA ILE A 110 3.24 12.97 -28.92
C ILE A 110 4.43 13.81 -29.39
N ARG A 111 4.59 15.03 -28.86
CA ARG A 111 5.74 15.87 -29.21
C ARG A 111 7.04 15.23 -28.71
N LYS A 112 8.11 15.31 -29.50
CA LYS A 112 9.46 14.97 -29.02
C LYS A 112 9.87 15.92 -27.89
N MET A 113 10.38 15.34 -26.82
CA MET A 113 10.85 16.06 -25.63
C MET A 113 12.29 15.67 -25.35
N CYS A 114 13.02 16.54 -24.66
CA CYS A 114 14.37 16.26 -24.17
C CYS A 114 14.58 16.81 -22.76
N ILE A 115 15.63 16.34 -22.11
CA ILE A 115 16.20 16.99 -20.92
C ILE A 115 17.59 17.53 -21.22
N TYR A 116 17.90 18.68 -20.62
CA TYR A 116 19.25 19.23 -20.59
C TYR A 116 19.81 19.09 -19.18
N THR A 117 20.87 18.29 -19.04
CA THR A 117 21.49 17.94 -17.76
C THR A 117 22.87 18.59 -17.65
N LYS A 118 23.32 18.90 -16.43
CA LYS A 118 24.66 19.48 -16.20
C LYS A 118 25.83 18.49 -16.35
N LYS A 119 25.51 17.21 -16.43
CA LYS A 119 26.43 16.10 -16.67
C LYS A 119 25.84 15.23 -17.78
N PRO A 120 26.66 14.60 -18.64
CA PRO A 120 26.14 13.65 -19.62
C PRO A 120 25.49 12.46 -18.90
N LEU A 121 24.29 12.07 -19.33
CA LEU A 121 23.67 10.83 -18.83
C LEU A 121 24.52 9.63 -19.25
N SER A 122 24.61 8.66 -18.34
CA SER A 122 25.16 7.34 -18.64
C SER A 122 24.30 6.63 -19.69
N LYS A 123 24.84 5.56 -20.28
CA LYS A 123 24.07 4.70 -21.18
C LYS A 123 22.93 4.06 -20.38
N LEU A 124 21.71 4.17 -20.89
CA LEU A 124 20.51 3.59 -20.31
C LEU A 124 19.95 2.52 -21.26
N PRO A 125 19.31 1.46 -20.73
CA PRO A 125 18.55 0.52 -21.56
C PRO A 125 17.27 1.16 -22.13
N ALA A 126 16.55 0.41 -22.95
CA ALA A 126 15.24 0.83 -23.42
C ALA A 126 14.25 0.84 -22.25
N LEU A 127 13.58 1.97 -22.03
CA LEU A 127 12.62 2.11 -20.95
C LEU A 127 11.25 1.60 -21.43
N GLU A 128 10.74 0.53 -20.83
CA GLU A 128 9.46 -0.08 -21.22
C GLU A 128 8.28 0.51 -20.44
N PHE A 129 7.16 0.70 -21.14
CA PHE A 129 5.92 1.25 -20.61
C PHE A 129 4.69 0.54 -21.20
N VAL A 130 3.56 0.63 -20.50
CA VAL A 130 2.27 0.06 -20.93
C VAL A 130 1.23 1.18 -21.03
N TYR A 131 0.50 1.21 -22.15
CA TYR A 131 -0.66 2.07 -22.34
C TYR A 131 -1.74 1.33 -23.15
N ASP A 132 -2.97 1.28 -22.63
CA ASP A 132 -4.12 0.66 -23.32
C ASP A 132 -3.81 -0.77 -23.80
N ASN A 133 -3.24 -1.58 -22.91
CA ASN A 133 -2.73 -2.94 -23.17
C ASN A 133 -1.61 -3.06 -24.22
N MET A 134 -1.09 -1.96 -24.76
CA MET A 134 0.05 -1.95 -25.66
C MET A 134 1.36 -1.63 -24.92
N LEU A 135 2.40 -2.40 -25.22
CA LEU A 135 3.77 -2.13 -24.78
C LEU A 135 4.44 -1.14 -25.74
N PHE A 136 5.13 -0.15 -25.19
CA PHE A 136 5.92 0.80 -25.97
C PHE A 136 7.21 1.16 -25.24
N ASN A 137 8.23 1.54 -26.01
CA ASN A 137 9.57 1.78 -25.49
C ASN A 137 10.01 3.23 -25.68
N VAL A 138 10.72 3.76 -24.69
CA VAL A 138 11.39 5.06 -24.76
C VAL A 138 12.90 4.85 -24.72
N PHE A 139 13.57 5.31 -25.76
CA PHE A 139 15.03 5.33 -25.85
C PHE A 139 15.54 6.71 -25.47
N VAL A 140 16.56 6.77 -24.61
CA VAL A 140 17.20 8.03 -24.22
C VAL A 140 18.47 8.21 -25.04
N ARG A 141 18.43 9.13 -26.01
CA ARG A 141 19.58 9.44 -26.89
C ARG A 141 20.29 10.70 -26.41
N SER A 142 21.50 10.54 -25.87
CA SER A 142 22.29 11.65 -25.35
C SER A 142 23.29 12.20 -26.38
N ALA A 143 23.38 13.52 -26.47
CA ALA A 143 24.37 14.22 -27.28
C ALA A 143 25.77 14.07 -26.65
N LYS A 144 26.79 13.95 -27.51
CA LYS A 144 28.19 13.81 -27.06
C LYS A 144 28.80 15.11 -26.56
N ASN A 145 28.44 16.24 -27.19
CA ASN A 145 29.00 17.55 -26.89
C ASN A 145 28.01 18.40 -26.08
N PRO A 146 28.49 19.22 -25.14
CA PRO A 146 27.64 20.14 -24.38
C PRO A 146 27.18 21.32 -25.23
N THR A 147 26.10 21.93 -24.78
CA THR A 147 25.53 23.20 -25.26
C THR A 147 25.69 24.24 -24.17
N TYR A 148 25.87 25.49 -24.60
CA TYR A 148 26.02 26.62 -23.72
C TYR A 148 24.89 27.61 -23.96
N PHE A 149 24.22 28.03 -22.89
CA PHE A 149 23.16 29.03 -22.92
C PHE A 149 23.65 30.35 -22.32
N LYS A 150 22.99 31.45 -22.68
CA LYS A 150 23.17 32.74 -22.01
C LYS A 150 22.35 32.77 -20.71
N ASP A 151 22.75 33.58 -19.73
CA ASP A 151 22.07 33.66 -18.42
C ASP A 151 20.56 33.93 -18.52
N GLU A 152 20.14 34.83 -19.41
CA GLU A 152 18.71 35.13 -19.66
C GLU A 152 17.93 33.92 -20.20
N SER A 153 18.60 33.07 -20.99
CA SER A 153 18.00 31.85 -21.53
C SER A 153 17.78 30.82 -20.42
N ASP A 154 18.75 30.62 -19.52
CA ASP A 154 18.62 29.67 -18.41
C ASP A 154 17.45 30.00 -17.47
N GLU A 155 17.24 31.28 -17.18
CA GLU A 155 16.10 31.72 -16.35
C GLU A 155 14.77 31.36 -17.03
N LEU A 156 14.68 31.54 -18.35
CA LEU A 156 13.51 31.17 -19.14
C LEU A 156 13.28 29.65 -19.15
N LEU A 157 14.33 28.84 -19.32
CA LEU A 157 14.26 27.38 -19.28
C LEU A 157 13.79 26.85 -17.91
N LEU A 158 14.26 27.46 -16.82
CA LEU A 158 13.82 27.15 -15.47
C LEU A 158 12.33 27.49 -15.28
N LYS A 159 11.92 28.71 -15.65
CA LYS A 159 10.52 29.14 -15.56
C LYS A 159 9.60 28.21 -16.34
N TYR A 160 10.01 27.79 -17.54
CA TYR A 160 9.28 26.82 -18.33
C TYR A 160 9.16 25.45 -17.65
N THR A 161 10.26 24.92 -17.12
CA THR A 161 10.27 23.63 -16.42
C THR A 161 9.38 23.66 -15.17
N ILE A 162 9.39 24.77 -14.42
CA ILE A 162 8.48 25.00 -13.28
C ILE A 162 7.03 25.06 -13.76
N ALA A 163 6.74 25.82 -14.82
CA ALA A 163 5.39 25.93 -15.38
C ALA A 163 4.87 24.55 -15.81
N LEU A 164 5.67 23.76 -16.53
CA LEU A 164 5.31 22.42 -16.97
C LEU A 164 5.04 21.48 -15.77
N THR A 165 5.95 21.48 -14.78
CA THR A 165 5.80 20.65 -13.56
C THR A 165 4.55 21.03 -12.78
N LYS A 166 4.28 22.33 -12.61
CA LYS A 166 3.06 22.84 -11.97
C LYS A 166 1.80 22.31 -12.65
N ARG A 167 1.79 22.26 -13.99
CA ARG A 167 0.64 21.75 -14.74
C ARG A 167 0.48 20.23 -14.62
N LEU A 168 1.57 19.47 -14.49
CA LEU A 168 1.51 18.01 -14.32
C LEU A 168 0.99 17.57 -12.96
N THR A 169 1.29 18.34 -11.89
CA THR A 169 0.99 17.92 -10.51
C THR A 169 -0.03 18.81 -9.81
N ASN A 170 -0.45 19.89 -10.47
CA ASN A 170 -1.32 20.93 -9.91
C ASN A 170 -0.79 21.53 -8.61
N LYS A 171 0.53 21.75 -8.55
CA LYS A 171 1.25 22.25 -7.37
C LYS A 171 2.26 23.32 -7.75
N ASP A 172 2.39 24.34 -6.91
CA ASP A 172 3.42 25.36 -7.08
C ASP A 172 4.78 24.86 -6.59
N TYR A 173 5.83 25.15 -7.37
CA TYR A 173 7.19 24.79 -7.01
C TYR A 173 8.13 25.99 -7.12
N THR A 174 9.12 26.00 -6.23
CA THR A 174 10.23 26.94 -6.27
C THR A 174 11.54 26.15 -6.40
N CYS A 175 12.45 26.68 -7.21
CA CYS A 175 13.80 26.19 -7.38
C CYS A 175 14.68 27.35 -7.85
N THR A 176 15.95 27.38 -7.46
CA THR A 176 16.92 28.36 -7.98
C THR A 176 17.62 27.77 -9.21
N GLN A 177 18.06 28.61 -10.15
CA GLN A 177 18.79 28.18 -11.35
C GLN A 177 20.02 27.33 -11.00
N LYS A 178 20.75 27.73 -9.95
CA LYS A 178 21.89 26.95 -9.45
C LYS A 178 21.48 25.54 -9.02
N ASN A 179 20.34 25.39 -8.35
CA ASN A 179 19.88 24.11 -7.80
C ASN A 179 19.07 23.26 -8.79
N ALA A 180 18.68 23.81 -9.94
CA ALA A 180 17.99 23.05 -10.96
C ALA A 180 18.92 21.95 -11.52
N PRO A 181 18.55 20.67 -11.42
CA PRO A 181 19.40 19.57 -11.88
C PRO A 181 19.38 19.43 -13.40
N TYR A 182 18.23 19.74 -14.00
CA TYR A 182 17.99 19.68 -15.44
C TYR A 182 16.82 20.58 -15.86
N PHE A 183 16.71 20.82 -17.17
CA PHE A 183 15.57 21.48 -17.80
C PHE A 183 14.82 20.52 -18.72
N ILE A 184 13.49 20.52 -18.68
CA ILE A 184 12.62 19.65 -19.50
C ILE A 184 12.06 20.48 -20.64
N LEU A 185 12.42 20.17 -21.89
CA LEU A 185 12.19 21.07 -23.03
C LEU A 185 11.53 20.36 -24.22
N PRO A 186 10.63 21.06 -24.95
CA PRO A 186 10.07 20.57 -26.20
C PRO A 186 11.03 20.81 -27.37
N LEU A 187 10.96 19.93 -28.37
CA LEU A 187 11.74 20.04 -29.61
C LEU A 187 10.88 20.49 -30.79
N GLU A 188 11.51 21.13 -31.77
CA GLU A 188 10.88 21.53 -33.03
C GLU A 188 10.38 20.30 -33.80
N THR A 189 9.20 20.42 -34.42
CA THR A 189 8.55 19.31 -35.12
C THR A 189 9.21 18.96 -36.47
N ALA A 190 10.02 19.87 -37.01
CA ALA A 190 10.76 19.69 -38.25
C ALA A 190 12.24 19.48 -37.94
N VAL A 191 12.77 18.26 -38.10
CA VAL A 191 14.21 18.03 -38.02
C VAL A 191 14.66 17.18 -39.20
N SER A 192 15.56 17.76 -39.99
CA SER A 192 16.40 17.09 -41.00
C SER A 192 17.17 15.94 -40.34
N GLU A 193 17.22 14.77 -40.98
CA GLU A 193 17.95 13.57 -40.49
C GLU A 193 19.46 13.79 -40.26
N SER A 194 20.00 14.98 -40.60
CA SER A 194 21.42 15.28 -40.64
C SER A 194 22.04 15.95 -39.39
N VAL A 195 21.29 16.21 -38.30
CA VAL A 195 21.83 16.94 -37.13
C VAL A 195 21.75 16.09 -35.85
N PHE A 196 22.91 15.84 -35.22
CA PHE A 196 23.03 15.02 -34.00
C PHE A 196 22.38 15.66 -32.75
N GLN A 197 22.01 16.94 -32.84
CA GLN A 197 21.38 17.73 -31.79
C GLN A 197 20.07 18.34 -32.29
N GLU A 198 18.95 18.01 -31.66
CA GLU A 198 17.63 18.49 -32.07
C GLU A 198 17.41 19.92 -31.55
N LYS A 199 16.74 20.76 -32.35
CA LYS A 199 16.50 22.17 -32.01
C LYS A 199 15.38 22.31 -30.98
N ILE A 200 15.63 23.16 -29.98
CA ILE A 200 14.65 23.53 -28.94
C ILE A 200 13.55 24.41 -29.56
N ASP A 201 12.30 24.13 -29.23
CA ASP A 201 11.14 24.95 -29.62
C ASP A 201 11.03 26.18 -28.70
N TRP A 202 11.82 27.21 -28.96
CA TRP A 202 11.85 28.45 -28.17
C TRP A 202 10.49 29.19 -28.19
N GLN A 203 9.74 29.08 -29.29
CA GLN A 203 8.41 29.71 -29.41
C GLN A 203 7.42 29.09 -28.42
N GLU A 204 7.41 27.76 -28.28
CA GLU A 204 6.59 27.06 -27.29
C GLU A 204 6.96 27.45 -25.85
N ILE A 205 8.26 27.57 -25.56
CA ILE A 205 8.81 27.94 -24.25
C ILE A 205 8.38 29.34 -23.87
N GLU A 206 8.69 30.33 -24.71
CA GLU A 206 8.33 31.73 -24.48
C GLU A 206 6.82 31.88 -24.32
N ARG A 207 6.03 31.24 -25.19
CA ARG A 207 4.56 31.27 -25.10
C ARG A 207 4.05 30.70 -23.78
N THR A 208 4.65 29.62 -23.27
CA THR A 208 4.21 28.98 -22.03
C THR A 208 4.56 29.82 -20.80
N VAL A 209 5.69 30.53 -20.81
CA VAL A 209 6.14 31.36 -19.68
C VAL A 209 5.48 32.75 -19.69
N THR A 210 5.30 33.36 -20.87
CA THR A 210 4.82 34.74 -20.99
C THR A 210 3.30 34.88 -21.07
N ASN A 211 2.57 33.88 -21.60
CA ASN A 211 1.12 33.99 -21.72
C ASN A 211 0.40 33.68 -20.41
N ASP A 212 -0.06 34.76 -19.79
CA ASP A 212 -1.12 34.79 -18.80
C ASP A 212 -2.48 34.56 -19.50
N THR A 213 -2.91 33.30 -19.69
CA THR A 213 -4.31 32.80 -19.93
C THR A 213 -5.28 33.54 -20.89
N LYS A 214 -4.83 34.53 -21.69
CA LYS A 214 -5.71 35.53 -22.33
C LYS A 214 -5.96 35.33 -23.83
N GLN A 215 -5.34 34.38 -24.52
CA GLN A 215 -5.49 34.26 -25.97
C GLN A 215 -6.88 33.72 -26.36
N ARG A 216 -7.66 34.53 -27.09
CA ARG A 216 -8.97 34.14 -27.62
C ARG A 216 -8.80 33.19 -28.81
N ILE A 217 -9.78 32.31 -29.00
CA ILE A 217 -9.82 31.42 -30.15
C ILE A 217 -10.19 32.24 -31.40
N SER A 218 -9.28 32.30 -32.38
CA SER A 218 -9.53 32.92 -33.68
C SER A 218 -9.90 31.84 -34.69
N LEU A 219 -11.02 32.03 -35.38
CA LEU A 219 -11.54 31.06 -36.36
C LEU A 219 -11.05 31.36 -37.79
N HIS A 220 -10.40 32.50 -38.01
CA HIS A 220 -10.05 32.99 -39.35
C HIS A 220 -8.64 32.58 -39.83
N ASN A 221 -7.82 31.92 -39.00
CA ASN A 221 -6.47 31.50 -39.40
C ASN A 221 -5.99 30.21 -38.70
N SER A 222 -5.90 29.12 -39.47
CA SER A 222 -4.98 27.97 -39.40
C SER A 222 -4.84 27.12 -38.11
N LYS A 223 -5.08 25.80 -38.27
CA LYS A 223 -4.60 24.65 -37.47
C LYS A 223 -4.79 24.73 -35.94
N LEU A 224 -6.04 24.59 -35.50
CA LEU A 224 -6.39 24.42 -34.08
C LEU A 224 -6.15 22.99 -33.53
N SER A 225 -5.75 22.03 -34.37
CA SER A 225 -5.64 20.61 -34.00
C SER A 225 -4.55 20.28 -32.96
N ASP A 226 -3.55 21.16 -32.76
CA ASP A 226 -2.51 21.01 -31.72
C ASP A 226 -2.70 22.01 -30.56
N LYS A 227 -3.93 22.47 -30.33
CA LYS A 227 -4.28 23.41 -29.27
C LYS A 227 -5.15 22.75 -28.21
N LEU A 228 -4.86 23.10 -26.96
CA LEU A 228 -5.71 22.82 -25.80
C LEU A 228 -6.56 24.05 -25.50
N VAL A 229 -7.79 23.83 -25.06
CA VAL A 229 -8.69 24.92 -24.64
C VAL A 229 -9.28 24.66 -23.26
N PHE A 230 -9.63 25.73 -22.57
CA PHE A 230 -10.21 25.68 -21.23
C PHE A 230 -11.20 26.83 -21.04
N LYS A 231 -12.08 26.69 -20.04
CA LYS A 231 -13.02 27.74 -19.63
C LYS A 231 -12.36 28.58 -18.52
N PRO A 232 -12.27 29.92 -18.63
CA PRO A 232 -11.59 30.76 -17.64
C PRO A 232 -12.08 30.57 -16.20
N ASN A 233 -13.36 30.25 -16.01
CA ASN A 233 -13.95 30.02 -14.68
C ASN A 233 -13.62 28.64 -14.10
N ASN A 234 -13.00 27.74 -14.87
CA ASN A 234 -12.61 26.41 -14.45
C ASN A 234 -11.38 25.93 -15.24
N GLU A 235 -10.20 26.45 -14.87
CA GLU A 235 -8.93 26.10 -15.52
C GLU A 235 -8.55 24.61 -15.38
N SER A 236 -9.20 23.88 -14.46
CA SER A 236 -8.94 22.45 -14.24
C SER A 236 -9.54 21.54 -15.30
N LYS A 237 -10.47 22.04 -16.12
CA LYS A 237 -11.14 21.27 -17.18
C LYS A 237 -10.59 21.66 -18.55
N LEU A 238 -9.69 20.82 -19.07
CA LEU A 238 -9.03 20.99 -20.36
C LEU A 238 -9.73 20.18 -21.46
N PHE A 239 -9.66 20.67 -22.69
CA PHE A 239 -10.24 20.00 -23.86
C PHE A 239 -9.28 19.99 -25.05
N PHE A 240 -9.16 18.84 -25.71
CA PHE A 240 -8.41 18.70 -26.97
C PHE A 240 -9.27 19.11 -28.16
N VAL A 241 -8.81 20.04 -28.98
CA VAL A 241 -9.55 20.48 -30.17
C VAL A 241 -9.31 19.52 -31.34
N LYS A 242 -10.40 18.99 -31.94
CA LYS A 242 -10.33 18.08 -33.08
C LYS A 242 -10.35 18.84 -34.41
N TYR A 243 -11.40 19.62 -34.67
CA TYR A 243 -11.52 20.52 -35.81
C TYR A 243 -12.64 21.57 -35.60
N THR A 244 -12.69 22.58 -36.46
CA THR A 244 -13.67 23.68 -36.45
C THR A 244 -14.79 23.45 -37.46
N GLN A 245 -16.04 23.71 -37.07
CA GLN A 245 -17.19 23.64 -37.99
C GLN A 245 -17.89 25.01 -38.07
N THR A 246 -18.15 25.48 -39.30
CA THR A 246 -18.71 26.81 -39.58
C THR A 246 -20.18 26.82 -40.00
N ASP A 247 -20.77 25.67 -40.36
CA ASP A 247 -22.12 25.64 -40.92
C ASP A 247 -23.21 25.27 -39.91
N SER A 248 -24.26 26.09 -39.90
CA SER A 248 -25.39 26.11 -38.97
C SER A 248 -26.47 25.04 -39.22
N SER A 249 -26.31 24.17 -40.23
CA SER A 249 -27.34 23.21 -40.65
C SER A 249 -27.39 21.89 -39.86
N VAL A 250 -26.55 21.72 -38.82
CA VAL A 250 -26.44 20.46 -38.03
C VAL A 250 -26.93 20.64 -36.58
N LEU A 251 -27.41 21.84 -36.21
CA LEU A 251 -27.80 22.15 -34.83
C LEU A 251 -29.06 21.41 -34.35
N GLU A 252 -29.91 20.90 -35.24
CA GLU A 252 -31.09 20.11 -34.87
C GLU A 252 -30.70 18.71 -34.35
N ASP A 253 -29.67 18.07 -34.94
CA ASP A 253 -29.20 16.73 -34.55
C ASP A 253 -28.38 16.72 -33.24
N ILE A 254 -27.66 17.80 -32.94
CA ILE A 254 -26.80 17.90 -31.73
C ILE A 254 -27.64 17.92 -30.44
N SER A 255 -28.89 18.41 -30.51
CA SER A 255 -29.83 18.43 -29.38
C SER A 255 -30.32 17.03 -28.98
N MET A 256 -30.34 16.07 -29.92
CA MET A 256 -30.70 14.68 -29.66
C MET A 256 -29.51 13.87 -29.12
N ILE A 257 -28.29 14.09 -29.65
CA ILE A 257 -27.09 13.33 -29.25
C ILE A 257 -26.67 13.66 -27.80
N ASN A 258 -26.80 14.92 -27.36
CA ASN A 258 -26.50 15.30 -25.97
C ASN A 258 -27.56 14.83 -24.94
N LYS A 259 -28.75 14.41 -25.38
CA LYS A 259 -29.77 13.85 -24.48
C LYS A 259 -29.49 12.39 -24.10
N GLU A 260 -28.80 11.63 -24.97
CA GLU A 260 -28.48 10.22 -24.74
C GLU A 260 -27.18 10.00 -23.93
N GLN A 261 -26.30 11.01 -23.80
CA GLN A 261 -25.04 10.94 -23.04
C GLN A 261 -25.04 11.75 -21.72
N ASN A 262 -26.16 11.79 -21.00
CA ASN A 262 -26.29 12.56 -19.76
C ASN A 262 -25.71 11.84 -18.52
N THR A 263 -24.39 11.93 -18.34
CA THR A 263 -23.72 11.79 -17.03
C THR A 263 -22.71 12.91 -16.73
N LEU A 264 -22.63 13.97 -17.54
CA LEU A 264 -21.69 15.09 -17.34
C LEU A 264 -22.31 16.48 -17.62
N ALA A 265 -23.54 16.73 -17.16
CA ALA A 265 -24.27 17.97 -17.47
C ALA A 265 -24.89 18.65 -16.24
N GLU A 266 -24.07 19.37 -15.46
CA GLU A 266 -24.57 20.46 -14.60
C GLU A 266 -24.54 21.83 -15.29
N ASP A 267 -23.77 21.99 -16.37
CA ASP A 267 -23.64 23.28 -17.08
C ASP A 267 -24.81 23.57 -18.07
N SER A 268 -25.80 22.68 -18.20
CA SER A 268 -26.87 22.78 -19.20
C SER A 268 -28.17 23.44 -18.71
N LYS A 269 -28.34 23.68 -17.40
CA LYS A 269 -29.59 24.26 -16.86
C LYS A 269 -29.71 25.80 -16.96
N ASN A 270 -28.66 26.51 -17.37
CA ASN A 270 -28.66 27.98 -17.46
C ASN A 270 -28.60 28.58 -18.88
N GLN A 271 -28.73 27.78 -19.94
CA GLN A 271 -28.78 28.30 -21.33
C GLN A 271 -30.16 28.11 -21.98
N SER A 272 -31.18 28.75 -21.42
CA SER A 272 -32.47 29.01 -22.08
C SER A 272 -32.68 30.49 -22.39
N LYS A 273 -31.60 31.20 -22.75
CA LYS A 273 -31.67 32.54 -23.35
C LYS A 273 -30.92 32.54 -24.67
N ALA A 274 -31.69 32.61 -25.77
CA ALA A 274 -31.28 32.89 -27.15
C ALA A 274 -29.93 32.29 -27.60
N VAL A 275 -29.97 31.11 -28.22
CA VAL A 275 -28.82 30.60 -28.99
C VAL A 275 -28.62 31.52 -30.20
N LYS A 276 -27.67 32.45 -30.10
CA LYS A 276 -27.15 33.18 -31.27
C LYS A 276 -26.43 32.17 -32.18
N GLN A 277 -26.77 32.21 -33.48
CA GLN A 277 -26.09 31.45 -34.54
C GLN A 277 -24.61 31.83 -34.56
N GLY A 278 -23.73 30.88 -34.28
CA GLY A 278 -22.28 31.09 -34.28
C GLY A 278 -21.51 29.76 -34.42
N PRO A 279 -20.26 29.82 -34.93
CA PRO A 279 -19.42 28.64 -35.19
C PRO A 279 -19.04 27.87 -33.91
N LEU A 280 -18.99 26.54 -33.98
CA LEU A 280 -18.69 25.64 -32.85
C LEU A 280 -17.37 24.87 -33.09
N ILE A 281 -16.74 24.46 -31.98
CA ILE A 281 -15.51 23.66 -32.00
C ILE A 281 -15.81 22.28 -31.43
N GLN A 282 -15.42 21.23 -32.15
CA GLN A 282 -15.49 19.86 -31.64
C GLN A 282 -14.25 19.56 -30.78
N ALA A 283 -14.45 19.05 -29.57
CA ALA A 283 -13.38 18.74 -28.64
C ALA A 283 -13.65 17.48 -27.80
N PHE A 284 -12.60 16.93 -27.19
CA PHE A 284 -12.70 15.84 -26.20
C PHE A 284 -12.35 16.36 -24.82
N ALA A 285 -13.18 16.05 -23.83
CA ALA A 285 -12.87 16.36 -22.44
C ALA A 285 -11.71 15.49 -21.96
N LEU A 286 -10.72 16.10 -21.32
CA LEU A 286 -9.69 15.37 -20.59
C LEU A 286 -10.28 14.85 -19.28
N THR A 287 -10.20 13.54 -19.05
CA THR A 287 -10.50 12.94 -17.74
C THR A 287 -9.43 13.38 -16.74
N LYS A 288 -9.84 13.63 -15.48
CA LYS A 288 -8.94 14.05 -14.39
C LYS A 288 -8.01 12.91 -13.91
N GLU A 289 -8.14 11.72 -14.47
CA GLU A 289 -7.37 10.56 -14.05
C GLU A 289 -5.91 10.66 -14.51
N THR A 290 -4.99 10.75 -13.55
CA THR A 290 -3.56 10.63 -13.82
C THR A 290 -3.25 9.22 -14.31
N LYS A 291 -3.00 9.10 -15.62
CA LYS A 291 -2.50 7.88 -16.26
C LYS A 291 -1.13 7.49 -15.68
N GLN A 292 -0.93 6.21 -15.42
CA GLN A 292 0.35 5.63 -14.99
C GLN A 292 0.77 4.56 -15.99
N PHE A 293 2.03 4.60 -16.41
CA PHE A 293 2.51 3.77 -17.52
C PHE A 293 3.46 2.63 -17.08
N ILE A 294 3.80 2.53 -15.78
CA ILE A 294 4.78 1.58 -15.21
C ILE A 294 4.13 0.34 -14.54
N LYS A 295 2.80 0.24 -14.52
CA LYS A 295 2.09 -0.79 -13.73
C LYS A 295 2.19 -2.20 -14.32
N ASN A 296 2.09 -3.19 -13.42
CA ASN A 296 1.93 -4.60 -13.76
C ASN A 296 0.49 -4.89 -14.25
N LYS A 297 0.33 -5.85 -15.17
CA LYS A 297 -0.93 -6.18 -15.89
C LYS A 297 -2.09 -6.69 -15.01
N THR A 298 -1.92 -6.81 -13.70
CA THR A 298 -2.78 -7.62 -12.81
C THR A 298 -4.04 -6.94 -12.29
N LYS A 299 -4.31 -5.67 -12.62
CA LYS A 299 -5.65 -5.10 -12.45
C LYS A 299 -6.30 -4.99 -13.82
N MET A 300 -7.42 -5.70 -14.00
CA MET A 300 -8.36 -5.43 -15.08
C MET A 300 -8.72 -3.95 -14.99
N ASP A 301 -8.09 -3.12 -15.81
CA ASP A 301 -8.55 -1.77 -16.03
C ASP A 301 -9.93 -1.88 -16.67
N VAL A 302 -10.88 -1.18 -16.04
CA VAL A 302 -12.25 -1.03 -16.50
C VAL A 302 -12.21 -0.55 -17.94
N ASP A 303 -13.05 -1.17 -18.78
CA ASP A 303 -13.25 -0.87 -20.20
C ASP A 303 -13.20 0.66 -20.42
N PRO A 304 -12.30 1.19 -21.26
CA PRO A 304 -12.15 2.63 -21.41
C PRO A 304 -13.48 3.21 -21.90
N GLU A 305 -14.20 3.88 -20.99
CA GLU A 305 -15.42 4.60 -21.30
C GLU A 305 -15.22 5.40 -22.58
N THR A 306 -16.12 5.18 -23.54
CA THR A 306 -16.18 5.91 -24.81
C THR A 306 -16.03 7.40 -24.54
N LYS A 307 -14.87 7.98 -24.90
CA LYS A 307 -14.57 9.41 -24.70
C LYS A 307 -15.68 10.25 -25.33
N SER A 308 -16.47 10.91 -24.49
CA SER A 308 -17.58 11.74 -24.94
C SER A 308 -17.04 12.92 -25.75
N THR A 309 -17.55 13.06 -26.97
CA THR A 309 -17.23 14.19 -27.85
C THR A 309 -18.11 15.36 -27.45
N VAL A 310 -17.51 16.53 -27.18
CA VAL A 310 -18.22 17.73 -26.71
C VAL A 310 -18.08 18.86 -27.73
N TRP A 311 -19.14 19.65 -27.89
CA TRP A 311 -19.12 20.84 -28.73
C TRP A 311 -18.99 22.11 -27.88
N LEU A 312 -17.98 22.93 -28.17
CA LEU A 312 -17.61 24.10 -27.39
C LEU A 312 -17.83 25.40 -28.17
N LYS A 313 -18.26 26.44 -27.46
CA LYS A 313 -18.35 27.81 -27.99
C LYS A 313 -16.97 28.50 -27.92
N PRO A 314 -16.40 28.95 -29.06
CA PRO A 314 -15.10 29.64 -29.10
C PRO A 314 -15.01 30.86 -28.18
N GLU A 315 -16.12 31.59 -28.00
CA GLU A 315 -16.19 32.84 -27.23
C GLU A 315 -16.03 32.63 -25.72
N GLU A 316 -16.47 31.48 -25.23
CA GLU A 316 -16.48 31.11 -23.81
C GLU A 316 -15.17 30.41 -23.37
N HIS A 317 -14.30 30.09 -24.32
CA HIS A 317 -13.07 29.32 -24.10
C HIS A 317 -11.83 30.11 -24.50
N ARG A 318 -10.69 29.77 -23.89
CA ARG A 318 -9.38 30.35 -24.19
C ARG A 318 -8.39 29.26 -24.57
N ILE A 319 -7.38 29.64 -25.35
CA ILE A 319 -6.29 28.75 -25.73
C ILE A 319 -5.38 28.57 -24.52
N PHE A 320 -5.12 27.32 -24.16
CA PHE A 320 -4.19 26.96 -23.10
C PHE A 320 -2.74 27.23 -23.57
N PRO A 321 -1.84 27.74 -22.70
CA PRO A 321 -0.49 28.14 -23.12
C PRO A 321 0.35 27.01 -23.74
N ILE A 322 0.18 25.78 -23.24
CA ILE A 322 0.88 24.58 -23.71
C ILE A 322 0.09 23.93 -24.86
N SER A 323 0.80 23.55 -25.93
CA SER A 323 0.23 22.82 -27.06
C SER A 323 -0.25 21.41 -26.66
N ALA A 324 -1.22 20.88 -27.41
CA ALA A 324 -1.79 19.57 -27.12
C ALA A 324 -0.75 18.45 -27.16
N SER A 325 0.16 18.49 -28.13
CA SER A 325 1.23 17.50 -28.32
C SER A 325 2.28 17.53 -27.22
N VAL A 326 2.65 18.72 -26.74
CA VAL A 326 3.57 18.88 -25.59
C VAL A 326 2.88 18.45 -24.30
N TYR A 327 1.59 18.75 -24.13
CA TYR A 327 0.84 18.28 -22.97
C TYR A 327 0.76 16.75 -22.92
N GLN A 328 0.54 16.08 -24.06
CA GLN A 328 0.54 14.62 -24.11
C GLN A 328 1.93 14.03 -23.82
N ALA A 329 2.97 14.58 -24.43
CA ALA A 329 4.33 14.15 -24.15
C ALA A 329 4.73 14.36 -22.69
N SER A 330 4.31 15.47 -22.08
CA SER A 330 4.57 15.75 -20.68
C SER A 330 3.86 14.78 -19.73
N GLN A 331 2.81 14.09 -20.18
CA GLN A 331 2.19 13.04 -19.37
C GLN A 331 3.14 11.86 -19.09
N LEU A 332 4.07 11.58 -19.99
CA LEU A 332 5.04 10.48 -19.87
C LEU A 332 6.26 10.86 -19.03
N ILE A 333 6.56 12.15 -18.91
CA ILE A 333 7.80 12.67 -18.32
C ILE A 333 8.02 12.20 -16.87
N PRO A 334 7.02 12.21 -15.97
CA PRO A 334 7.22 11.72 -14.60
C PRO A 334 7.68 10.26 -14.56
N ASP A 335 7.04 9.41 -15.35
CA ASP A 335 7.32 7.98 -15.38
C ASP A 335 8.68 7.69 -16.05
N ILE A 336 9.03 8.41 -17.13
CA ILE A 336 10.36 8.35 -17.75
C ILE A 336 11.45 8.74 -16.74
N LEU A 337 11.30 9.88 -16.06
CA LEU A 337 12.33 10.38 -15.14
C LEU A 337 12.45 9.52 -13.89
N LEU A 338 11.36 8.91 -13.41
CA LEU A 338 11.41 7.93 -12.32
C LEU A 338 12.13 6.64 -12.71
N GLN A 339 12.04 6.20 -13.97
CA GLN A 339 12.86 5.10 -14.46
C GLN A 339 14.33 5.50 -14.55
N ILE A 340 14.63 6.70 -15.07
CA ILE A 340 16.00 7.22 -15.13
C ILE A 340 16.61 7.33 -13.73
N ASP A 341 15.87 7.89 -12.76
CA ASP A 341 16.30 8.00 -11.36
C ASP A 341 16.62 6.63 -10.76
N ALA A 342 15.79 5.62 -11.03
CA ALA A 342 16.02 4.25 -10.57
C ALA A 342 17.31 3.65 -11.16
N PHE A 343 17.55 3.82 -12.46
CA PHE A 343 18.79 3.36 -13.11
C PHE A 343 20.04 4.10 -12.61
N LEU A 344 19.97 5.42 -12.44
CA LEU A 344 21.08 6.19 -11.89
C LEU A 344 21.39 5.78 -10.44
N LEU A 345 20.35 5.50 -9.65
CA LEU A 345 20.50 5.05 -8.26
C LEU A 345 21.19 3.68 -8.18
N ILE A 346 20.84 2.72 -9.05
CA ILE A 346 21.49 1.40 -9.06
C ILE A 346 22.89 1.45 -9.67
N GLN A 347 23.16 2.33 -10.64
CA GLN A 347 24.52 2.54 -11.15
C GLN A 347 25.44 3.17 -10.09
N GLN A 348 24.90 4.08 -9.28
CA GLN A 348 25.59 4.63 -8.11
C GLN A 348 25.88 3.53 -7.08
N LEU A 349 24.89 2.71 -6.72
CA LEU A 349 25.07 1.54 -5.85
C LEU A 349 26.18 0.62 -6.36
N LYS A 350 26.12 0.24 -7.63
CA LYS A 350 27.12 -0.62 -8.28
C LYS A 350 28.52 -0.02 -8.19
N THR A 351 28.65 1.29 -8.32
CA THR A 351 29.94 1.97 -8.19
C THR A 351 30.45 1.96 -6.75
N VAL A 352 29.59 2.28 -5.78
CA VAL A 352 29.95 2.34 -4.35
C VAL A 352 30.34 0.97 -3.80
N HIS A 353 29.70 -0.09 -4.27
CA HIS A 353 29.91 -1.46 -3.77
C HIS A 353 30.74 -2.35 -4.70
N ASN A 354 31.36 -1.79 -5.75
CA ASN A 354 32.16 -2.53 -6.74
C ASN A 354 31.38 -3.67 -7.44
N LEU A 355 30.13 -3.44 -7.81
CA LEU A 355 29.25 -4.41 -8.48
C LEU A 355 28.98 -4.02 -9.95
N GLN A 356 29.89 -3.30 -10.61
CA GLN A 356 29.68 -2.75 -11.96
C GLN A 356 29.43 -3.83 -13.03
N PHE A 357 29.91 -5.05 -12.79
CA PHE A 357 29.80 -6.18 -13.70
C PHE A 357 28.38 -6.77 -13.82
N ILE A 358 27.51 -6.52 -12.82
CA ILE A 358 26.13 -6.99 -12.83
C ILE A 358 25.34 -6.19 -13.86
N ASP A 359 24.49 -6.82 -14.66
CA ASP A 359 23.63 -6.08 -15.60
C ASP A 359 22.72 -5.05 -14.89
N ASP A 360 22.50 -3.89 -15.51
CA ASP A 360 21.73 -2.79 -14.91
C ASP A 360 20.25 -3.14 -14.70
N GLU A 361 19.64 -3.92 -15.61
CA GLU A 361 18.24 -4.34 -15.50
C GLU A 361 18.08 -5.38 -14.39
N LEU A 362 19.00 -6.35 -14.31
CA LEU A 362 19.02 -7.34 -13.23
C LEU A 362 19.26 -6.69 -11.86
N MET A 363 20.15 -5.71 -11.78
CA MET A 363 20.41 -4.99 -10.53
C MET A 363 19.20 -4.14 -10.10
N LEU A 364 18.48 -3.56 -11.07
CA LEU A 364 17.24 -2.84 -10.81
C LEU A 364 16.14 -3.79 -10.29
N GLU A 365 16.00 -4.97 -10.88
CA GLU A 365 15.08 -6.03 -10.40
C GLU A 365 15.44 -6.44 -8.96
N ALA A 366 16.71 -6.71 -8.67
CA ALA A 366 17.18 -7.11 -7.34
C ALA A 366 16.91 -6.06 -6.23
N PHE A 367 16.79 -4.77 -6.57
CA PHE A 367 16.53 -3.69 -5.60
C PHE A 367 15.09 -3.16 -5.63
N THR A 368 14.20 -3.79 -6.41
CA THR A 368 12.79 -3.40 -6.50
C THR A 368 11.92 -4.31 -5.66
N SER A 369 11.20 -3.75 -4.67
CA SER A 369 10.29 -4.56 -3.85
C SER A 369 8.92 -4.75 -4.50
N PRO A 370 8.18 -5.82 -4.14
CA PRO A 370 6.81 -6.04 -4.60
C PRO A 370 5.87 -4.85 -4.28
N SER A 371 6.11 -4.16 -3.16
CA SER A 371 5.32 -2.98 -2.77
C SER A 371 5.51 -1.75 -3.67
N ALA A 372 6.53 -1.74 -4.53
CA ALA A 372 6.69 -0.72 -5.55
C ALA A 372 5.72 -0.90 -6.74
N ASN A 373 5.10 -2.07 -6.87
CA ASN A 373 4.10 -2.37 -7.91
C ASN A 373 4.62 -2.11 -9.34
N ARG A 374 5.87 -2.52 -9.60
CA ARG A 374 6.51 -2.47 -10.92
C ARG A 374 6.31 -3.80 -11.66
N LYS A 375 6.78 -3.87 -12.92
CA LYS A 375 6.71 -5.06 -13.78
C LYS A 375 7.44 -6.27 -13.19
N GLN A 376 8.63 -6.03 -12.64
CA GLN A 376 9.51 -7.03 -12.04
C GLN A 376 9.93 -6.54 -10.65
N ASP A 377 10.16 -7.49 -9.75
CA ASP A 377 10.64 -7.31 -8.39
C ASP A 377 11.66 -8.39 -8.04
N TYR A 378 12.29 -8.28 -6.88
CA TYR A 378 13.41 -9.13 -6.50
C TYR A 378 13.06 -10.60 -6.28
N GLU A 379 11.78 -10.98 -6.11
CA GLU A 379 11.39 -12.29 -5.56
C GLU A 379 11.85 -13.46 -6.44
N ARG A 380 11.91 -13.29 -7.77
CA ARG A 380 12.44 -14.32 -8.67
C ARG A 380 13.97 -14.46 -8.53
N LEU A 381 14.68 -13.35 -8.41
CA LEU A 381 16.13 -13.35 -8.22
C LEU A 381 16.52 -13.84 -6.83
N GLU A 382 15.73 -13.54 -5.80
CA GLU A 382 15.85 -14.10 -4.46
C GLU A 382 15.74 -15.62 -4.49
N PHE A 383 14.70 -16.16 -5.14
CA PHE A 383 14.52 -17.61 -5.29
C PHE A 383 15.75 -18.31 -5.89
N LEU A 384 16.36 -17.71 -6.91
CA LEU A 384 17.60 -18.23 -7.52
C LEU A 384 18.82 -18.02 -6.62
N GLY A 385 18.93 -16.83 -6.03
CA GLY A 385 20.03 -16.40 -5.18
C GLY A 385 20.18 -17.21 -3.90
N ASP A 386 19.07 -17.59 -3.25
CA ASP A 386 19.03 -18.49 -2.10
C ASP A 386 19.73 -19.82 -2.41
N ALA A 387 19.37 -20.48 -3.52
CA ALA A 387 19.95 -21.76 -3.91
C ALA A 387 21.43 -21.62 -4.31
N VAL A 388 21.80 -20.57 -5.05
CA VAL A 388 23.20 -20.27 -5.42
C VAL A 388 24.05 -20.07 -4.17
N LEU A 389 23.54 -19.29 -3.21
CA LEU A 389 24.26 -18.97 -1.99
C LEU A 389 24.40 -20.18 -1.07
N LYS A 390 23.34 -20.99 -0.94
CA LYS A 390 23.37 -22.28 -0.24
C LYS A 390 24.45 -23.19 -0.85
N PHE A 391 24.54 -23.26 -2.17
CA PHE A 391 25.54 -24.07 -2.87
C PHE A 391 26.98 -23.59 -2.62
N ILE A 392 27.24 -22.28 -2.74
CA ILE A 392 28.55 -21.68 -2.46
C ILE A 392 28.95 -21.91 -1.01
N VAL A 393 28.07 -21.61 -0.05
CA VAL A 393 28.37 -21.72 1.39
C VAL A 393 28.55 -23.17 1.80
N SER A 394 27.69 -24.10 1.36
CA SER A 394 27.86 -25.54 1.64
C SER A 394 29.19 -26.07 1.10
N SER A 395 29.55 -25.71 -0.13
CA SER A 395 30.80 -26.16 -0.76
C SER A 395 32.04 -25.60 -0.06
N TYR A 396 32.00 -24.31 0.30
CA TYR A 396 33.06 -23.67 1.08
C TYR A 396 33.23 -24.30 2.47
N LEU A 397 32.13 -24.52 3.21
CA LEU A 397 32.19 -25.11 4.56
C LEU A 397 32.69 -26.55 4.52
N TYR A 398 32.21 -27.35 3.55
CA TYR A 398 32.68 -28.72 3.36
C TYR A 398 34.18 -28.75 3.05
N ALA A 399 34.66 -27.85 2.19
CA ALA A 399 36.06 -27.77 1.79
C ALA A 399 36.97 -27.30 2.93
N LYS A 400 36.55 -26.27 3.67
CA LYS A 400 37.34 -25.64 4.73
C LYS A 400 37.40 -26.45 6.02
N TYR A 401 36.35 -27.20 6.36
CA TYR A 401 36.24 -27.93 7.61
C TYR A 401 36.13 -29.46 7.38
N PRO A 402 37.24 -30.13 6.98
CA PRO A 402 37.25 -31.55 6.63
C PRO A 402 36.90 -32.49 7.79
N THR A 403 37.04 -32.04 9.04
CA THR A 403 36.81 -32.86 10.24
C THR A 403 35.45 -32.62 10.91
N TYR A 404 34.66 -31.66 10.42
CA TYR A 404 33.39 -31.29 11.04
C TYR A 404 32.29 -32.27 10.61
N SER A 405 31.41 -32.63 11.55
CA SER A 405 30.22 -33.43 11.30
C SER A 405 29.17 -32.68 10.48
N GLU A 406 28.20 -33.40 9.90
CA GLU A 406 27.05 -32.81 9.19
C GLU A 406 26.35 -31.76 10.06
N ALA A 407 26.06 -32.09 11.32
CA ALA A 407 25.33 -31.20 12.22
C ALA A 407 26.09 -29.88 12.50
N GLU A 408 27.42 -29.94 12.60
CA GLU A 408 28.27 -28.75 12.76
C GLU A 408 28.29 -27.90 11.48
N LEU A 409 28.42 -28.53 10.30
CA LEU A 409 28.38 -27.86 9.01
C LEU A 409 27.02 -27.19 8.76
N THR A 410 25.93 -27.89 9.04
CA THR A 410 24.55 -27.36 8.96
C THR A 410 24.36 -26.18 9.91
N SER A 411 24.88 -26.25 11.13
CA SER A 411 24.82 -25.13 12.09
C SER A 411 25.59 -23.91 11.60
N LEU A 412 26.80 -24.09 11.06
CA LEU A 412 27.59 -23.00 10.48
C LEU A 412 26.90 -22.39 9.26
N ARG A 413 26.36 -23.21 8.36
CA ARG A 413 25.59 -22.75 7.19
C ARG A 413 24.43 -21.86 7.63
N GLN A 414 23.62 -22.32 8.59
CA GLN A 414 22.49 -21.56 9.12
C GLN A 414 22.89 -20.19 9.69
N VAL A 415 24.05 -20.10 10.36
CA VAL A 415 24.55 -18.82 10.89
C VAL A 415 24.99 -17.90 9.75
N MET A 416 25.70 -18.44 8.75
CA MET A 416 26.19 -17.68 7.60
C MET A 416 25.06 -17.19 6.68
N THR A 417 24.00 -17.98 6.53
CA THR A 417 22.86 -17.68 5.64
C THR A 417 21.60 -17.25 6.39
N SER A 418 21.71 -16.76 7.62
CA SER A 418 20.53 -16.31 8.37
C SER A 418 20.03 -14.95 7.87
N ASN A 419 18.70 -14.78 7.75
CA ASN A 419 18.10 -13.49 7.37
C ASN A 419 18.55 -12.36 8.32
N LYS A 420 18.77 -12.67 9.60
CA LYS A 420 19.28 -11.69 10.57
C LYS A 420 20.71 -11.23 10.21
N SER A 421 21.58 -12.15 9.82
CA SER A 421 22.95 -11.85 9.37
C SER A 421 22.91 -10.96 8.13
N PHE A 422 22.10 -11.32 7.12
CA PHE A 422 21.97 -10.56 5.89
C PHE A 422 21.35 -9.17 6.11
N ALA A 423 20.30 -9.06 6.93
CA ALA A 423 19.70 -7.78 7.26
C ALA A 423 20.70 -6.84 7.94
N ASN A 424 21.56 -7.35 8.83
CA ASN A 424 22.61 -6.55 9.47
C ASN A 424 23.67 -6.10 8.46
N ILE A 425 24.14 -7.01 7.60
CA ILE A 425 25.07 -6.69 6.50
C ILE A 425 24.49 -5.58 5.60
N ALA A 426 23.22 -5.71 5.20
CA ALA A 426 22.54 -4.73 4.37
C ALA A 426 22.42 -3.36 5.06
N LYS A 427 22.22 -3.32 6.38
CA LYS A 427 22.22 -2.08 7.17
C LYS A 427 23.61 -1.46 7.24
N ASP A 428 24.65 -2.25 7.50
CA ASP A 428 26.04 -1.80 7.60
C ASP A 428 26.54 -1.22 6.27
N LEU A 429 26.16 -1.87 5.16
CA LEU A 429 26.42 -1.40 3.80
C LEU A 429 25.46 -0.30 3.35
N LYS A 430 24.47 0.07 4.16
CA LYS A 430 23.44 1.07 3.85
C LYS A 430 22.68 0.78 2.55
N LEU A 431 22.50 -0.50 2.21
CA LEU A 431 21.77 -0.95 1.02
C LEU A 431 20.32 -0.48 1.03
N HIS A 432 19.75 -0.29 2.22
CA HIS A 432 18.41 0.25 2.40
C HIS A 432 18.17 1.56 1.62
N ARG A 433 19.21 2.38 1.39
CA ARG A 433 19.08 3.64 0.65
C ARG A 433 18.73 3.44 -0.83
N TYR A 434 19.09 2.31 -1.41
CA TYR A 434 18.93 2.07 -2.85
C TYR A 434 17.65 1.29 -3.19
N ILE A 435 16.87 0.89 -2.17
CA ILE A 435 15.66 0.08 -2.34
C ILE A 435 14.52 0.92 -2.91
N ILE A 436 13.93 0.43 -3.99
CA ILE A 436 12.72 0.99 -4.59
C ILE A 436 11.53 0.26 -3.96
N SER A 437 10.96 0.85 -2.91
CA SER A 437 9.92 0.19 -2.09
C SER A 437 8.52 0.80 -2.15
N GLN A 438 8.38 1.98 -2.75
CA GLN A 438 7.11 2.70 -2.79
C GLN A 438 6.55 2.72 -4.21
N SER A 439 5.23 2.52 -4.31
CA SER A 439 4.51 2.76 -5.54
C SER A 439 4.57 4.23 -5.94
N THR A 440 4.65 4.47 -7.25
CA THR A 440 4.76 5.81 -7.81
C THR A 440 3.46 6.57 -7.61
N VAL A 441 3.53 7.69 -6.89
CA VAL A 441 2.38 8.60 -6.70
C VAL A 441 2.63 9.89 -7.48
N ARG A 442 2.09 9.96 -8.70
CA ARG A 442 2.36 11.00 -9.69
C ARG A 442 2.10 12.44 -9.21
N ARG A 443 1.09 12.65 -8.37
CA ARG A 443 0.78 13.97 -7.74
C ARG A 443 1.90 14.53 -6.87
N PHE A 444 2.85 13.69 -6.43
CA PHE A 444 3.98 14.09 -5.59
C PHE A 444 5.30 14.13 -6.34
N TRP A 445 5.33 13.62 -7.58
CA TRP A 445 6.50 13.68 -8.44
C TRP A 445 6.92 15.13 -8.66
N ARG A 446 8.24 15.35 -8.76
CA ARG A 446 8.84 16.64 -9.07
C ARG A 446 10.32 16.42 -9.41
N PRO A 447 10.96 17.30 -10.19
CA PRO A 447 12.41 17.28 -10.33
C PRO A 447 13.14 17.41 -8.98
N PRO A 448 14.36 16.85 -8.84
CA PRO A 448 15.19 17.03 -7.66
C PRO A 448 15.36 18.52 -7.31
N HIS A 449 15.45 18.83 -6.01
CA HIS A 449 15.53 20.18 -5.45
C HIS A 449 14.33 21.11 -5.68
N PHE A 450 13.28 20.68 -6.36
CA PHE A 450 12.05 21.46 -6.48
C PHE A 450 11.25 21.34 -5.18
N GLN A 451 10.95 22.48 -4.56
CA GLN A 451 10.26 22.53 -3.28
C GLN A 451 8.86 23.10 -3.45
N ASN A 452 7.88 22.52 -2.77
CA ASN A 452 6.55 23.09 -2.65
C ASN A 452 6.42 23.58 -1.19
N VAL A 453 6.16 24.87 -1.02
CA VAL A 453 6.10 25.54 0.29
C VAL A 453 4.94 25.01 1.14
N LEU A 454 3.86 24.57 0.51
CA LEU A 454 2.63 24.05 1.13
C LEU A 454 2.69 22.56 1.49
N ASP A 455 3.79 21.85 1.19
CA ASP A 455 3.90 20.44 1.57
C ASP A 455 3.95 20.28 3.09
N SER A 456 3.02 19.49 3.62
CA SER A 456 2.99 19.12 5.04
C SER A 456 4.23 18.32 5.45
N ASN A 457 4.55 18.31 6.75
CA ASN A 457 5.67 17.54 7.28
C ASN A 457 5.57 16.05 6.92
N LYS A 458 4.35 15.49 6.87
CA LYS A 458 4.12 14.10 6.43
C LYS A 458 4.58 13.85 4.98
N ILE A 459 4.31 14.79 4.06
CA ILE A 459 4.72 14.66 2.65
C ILE A 459 6.24 14.79 2.51
N LYS A 460 6.84 15.78 3.17
CA LYS A 460 8.30 15.97 3.19
C LYS A 460 9.02 14.72 3.72
N HIS A 461 8.45 14.12 4.76
CA HIS A 461 8.93 12.87 5.34
C HIS A 461 8.80 11.69 4.37
N TRP A 462 7.63 11.50 3.75
CA TRP A 462 7.40 10.44 2.73
C TRP A 462 8.34 10.55 1.51
N LEU A 463 8.66 11.77 1.09
CA LEU A 463 9.60 11.98 -0.02
C LEU A 463 11.02 11.54 0.33
N THR A 464 11.41 11.62 1.60
CA THR A 464 12.78 11.38 2.07
C THR A 464 12.97 10.04 2.77
N HIS A 465 11.89 9.38 3.19
CA HIS A 465 11.91 8.14 3.98
C HIS A 465 10.99 7.07 3.41
N HIS A 466 11.32 5.80 3.67
CA HIS A 466 10.50 4.65 3.35
C HIS A 466 10.51 3.62 4.49
N LEU A 467 9.52 2.73 4.47
CA LEU A 467 9.39 1.64 5.44
C LEU A 467 9.88 0.34 4.79
N VAL A 468 10.90 -0.28 5.38
CA VAL A 468 11.51 -1.53 4.90
C VAL A 468 11.65 -2.50 6.07
N SER A 469 11.33 -3.78 5.85
CA SER A 469 11.48 -4.82 6.86
C SER A 469 12.87 -5.45 6.81
N ASP A 470 13.28 -6.11 7.90
CA ASP A 470 14.53 -6.88 7.93
C ASP A 470 14.53 -8.05 6.93
N ASN A 471 13.36 -8.62 6.60
CA ASN A 471 13.27 -9.65 5.57
C ASN A 471 13.64 -9.06 4.20
N THR A 472 13.02 -7.95 3.79
CA THR A 472 13.39 -7.30 2.51
C THR A 472 14.87 -6.93 2.43
N LEU A 473 15.51 -6.59 3.55
CA LEU A 473 16.95 -6.34 3.57
C LEU A 473 17.78 -7.62 3.35
N ALA A 474 17.31 -8.77 3.86
CA ALA A 474 17.92 -10.07 3.60
C ALA A 474 17.70 -10.52 2.15
N ASP A 475 16.46 -10.43 1.66
CA ASP A 475 16.05 -10.87 0.32
C ASP A 475 16.83 -10.10 -0.77
N ILE A 476 17.21 -8.85 -0.51
CA ILE A 476 18.05 -8.05 -1.42
C ILE A 476 19.49 -8.57 -1.51
N ILE A 477 20.05 -9.13 -0.43
CA ILE A 477 21.37 -9.78 -0.49
C ILE A 477 21.29 -11.00 -1.40
N GLU A 478 20.28 -11.84 -1.22
CA GLU A 478 20.08 -13.05 -2.01
C GLU A 478 19.81 -12.73 -3.48
N SER A 479 18.88 -11.82 -3.75
CA SER A 479 18.59 -11.40 -5.13
C SER A 479 19.77 -10.69 -5.81
N THR A 480 20.63 -9.98 -5.08
CA THR A 480 21.89 -9.44 -5.63
C THR A 480 22.83 -10.57 -6.06
N VAL A 481 22.96 -11.62 -5.24
CA VAL A 481 23.75 -12.82 -5.58
C VAL A 481 23.13 -13.53 -6.80
N GLY A 482 21.79 -13.63 -6.87
CA GLY A 482 21.08 -14.15 -8.03
C GLY A 482 21.33 -13.35 -9.31
N ALA A 483 21.28 -12.02 -9.24
CA ALA A 483 21.59 -11.12 -10.35
C ALA A 483 23.05 -11.27 -10.83
N ALA A 484 23.98 -11.38 -9.88
CA ALA A 484 25.39 -11.59 -10.17
C ALA A 484 25.64 -12.96 -10.84
N PHE A 485 24.93 -13.99 -10.40
CA PHE A 485 24.98 -15.32 -11.01
C PHE A 485 24.51 -15.29 -12.47
N LEU A 486 23.42 -14.60 -12.78
CA LEU A 486 22.95 -14.48 -14.16
C LEU A 486 23.90 -13.64 -15.04
N SER A 487 24.67 -12.73 -14.44
CA SER A 487 25.60 -11.87 -15.18
C SER A 487 26.94 -12.55 -15.48
N GLN A 488 27.51 -13.29 -14.52
CA GLN A 488 28.85 -13.90 -14.62
C GLN A 488 28.96 -15.27 -13.94
N SER A 489 27.90 -16.07 -14.00
CA SER A 489 27.83 -17.42 -13.41
C SER A 489 28.27 -17.46 -11.94
N ILE A 490 28.76 -18.59 -11.47
CA ILE A 490 29.07 -18.79 -10.05
C ILE A 490 30.23 -17.91 -9.55
N ASP A 491 31.17 -17.54 -10.42
CA ASP A 491 32.28 -16.65 -10.06
C ASP A 491 31.77 -15.22 -9.79
N GLY A 492 30.82 -14.74 -10.60
CA GLY A 492 30.11 -13.49 -10.35
C GLY A 492 29.39 -13.49 -9.01
N ALA A 493 28.72 -14.60 -8.67
CA ALA A 493 28.04 -14.77 -7.39
C ALA A 493 29.00 -14.74 -6.18
N ILE A 494 30.14 -15.44 -6.25
CA ILE A 494 31.18 -15.39 -5.21
C ILE A 494 31.74 -13.98 -5.06
N TYR A 495 32.02 -13.32 -6.17
CA TYR A 495 32.54 -11.96 -6.16
C TYR A 495 31.54 -10.98 -5.53
N ALA A 496 30.26 -11.06 -5.89
CA ALA A 496 29.20 -10.26 -5.26
C ALA A 496 29.06 -10.55 -3.77
N ALA A 497 29.01 -11.82 -3.36
CA ALA A 497 28.95 -12.21 -1.95
C ALA A 497 30.14 -11.64 -1.15
N THR A 498 31.33 -11.64 -1.74
CA THR A 498 32.54 -11.05 -1.14
C THR A 498 32.42 -9.53 -0.98
N GLN A 499 31.94 -8.80 -2.01
CA GLN A 499 31.70 -7.36 -1.89
C GLN A 499 30.60 -7.02 -0.87
N LEU A 500 29.62 -7.92 -0.73
CA LEU A 500 28.58 -7.87 0.29
C LEU A 500 29.08 -8.33 1.68
N LYS A 501 30.38 -8.55 1.87
CA LYS A 501 31.02 -8.92 3.14
C LYS A 501 30.53 -10.25 3.73
N LEU A 502 30.08 -11.19 2.90
CA LEU A 502 29.81 -12.55 3.38
C LEU A 502 31.14 -13.25 3.73
N PRO A 503 31.17 -14.07 4.80
CA PRO A 503 32.40 -14.63 5.36
C PRO A 503 32.93 -15.84 4.58
N LEU A 504 33.22 -15.69 3.29
CA LEU A 504 33.73 -16.74 2.40
C LEU A 504 35.27 -16.93 2.48
N GLY A 505 35.93 -16.31 3.46
CA GLY A 505 37.36 -16.47 3.68
C GLY A 505 38.20 -15.91 2.52
N SER A 506 39.09 -16.74 1.95
CA SER A 506 40.03 -16.31 0.90
C SER A 506 39.58 -16.63 -0.53
N ILE A 507 38.42 -17.28 -0.72
CA ILE A 507 37.96 -17.66 -2.06
C ILE A 507 37.51 -16.40 -2.82
N LYS A 508 37.91 -16.29 -4.08
CA LYS A 508 37.52 -15.22 -5.01
C LYS A 508 36.78 -15.75 -6.23
N VAL A 509 37.12 -16.98 -6.62
CA VAL A 509 36.50 -17.72 -7.72
C VAL A 509 36.24 -19.16 -7.28
N TRP A 510 35.37 -19.87 -7.99
CA TRP A 510 34.96 -21.23 -7.65
C TRP A 510 36.14 -22.20 -7.61
N SER A 511 37.09 -22.06 -8.53
CA SER A 511 38.28 -22.92 -8.60
C SER A 511 39.16 -22.87 -7.34
N ASP A 512 39.03 -21.82 -6.52
CA ASP A 512 39.79 -21.69 -5.27
C ASP A 512 39.39 -22.76 -4.24
N LEU A 513 38.18 -23.34 -4.32
CA LEU A 513 37.72 -24.43 -3.46
C LEU A 513 38.67 -25.63 -3.49
N ARG A 514 39.23 -25.92 -4.67
CA ARG A 514 40.20 -27.01 -4.85
C ARG A 514 41.48 -26.81 -4.05
N HIS A 515 41.88 -25.56 -3.80
CA HIS A 515 43.11 -25.23 -3.08
C HIS A 515 42.94 -25.27 -1.57
N ILE A 516 41.74 -25.02 -1.07
CA ILE A 516 41.44 -25.07 0.37
C ILE A 516 40.97 -26.45 0.82
N TRP A 517 40.42 -27.26 -0.09
CA TRP A 517 39.98 -28.61 0.23
C TRP A 517 41.17 -29.52 0.54
N THR A 518 41.06 -30.26 1.63
CA THR A 518 42.00 -31.31 2.00
C THR A 518 41.22 -32.63 2.18
N PRO A 519 41.67 -33.72 1.53
CA PRO A 519 41.04 -35.02 1.72
C PRO A 519 41.18 -35.46 3.18
N SER A 520 40.12 -36.04 3.74
CA SER A 520 40.15 -36.59 5.09
C SER A 520 41.21 -37.71 5.17
N PRO A 521 41.98 -37.84 6.27
CA PRO A 521 42.98 -38.90 6.40
C PRO A 521 42.29 -40.27 6.31
N ALA A 522 42.56 -41.02 5.24
CA ALA A 522 42.07 -42.38 5.11
C ALA A 522 42.75 -43.29 6.15
N SER A 523 41.97 -43.96 7.01
CA SER A 523 42.48 -45.10 7.78
C SER A 523 42.72 -46.25 6.80
N ALA A 524 43.99 -46.64 6.66
CA ALA A 524 44.46 -47.52 5.60
C ALA A 524 43.93 -48.97 5.71
N THR A 525 43.58 -49.50 4.52
CA THR A 525 43.57 -50.90 4.06
C THR A 525 42.71 -51.94 4.80
N GLY A 526 41.56 -52.22 4.19
CA GLY A 526 40.84 -53.49 4.28
C GLY A 526 39.95 -53.67 3.04
N GLN A 527 39.87 -54.88 2.48
CA GLN A 527 39.07 -55.17 1.28
C GLN A 527 37.57 -55.06 1.58
N ILE A 528 36.89 -54.15 0.87
CA ILE A 528 35.42 -54.11 0.82
C ILE A 528 34.97 -54.33 -0.63
N ASN A 529 33.89 -55.11 -0.76
CA ASN A 529 33.39 -55.71 -1.98
C ASN A 529 32.38 -54.77 -2.68
N ILE A 530 32.79 -53.55 -3.06
CA ILE A 530 31.98 -52.65 -3.90
C ILE A 530 32.46 -52.77 -5.34
N ASP A 531 31.52 -53.01 -6.26
CA ASP A 531 31.76 -52.92 -7.69
C ASP A 531 31.74 -51.44 -8.13
N VAL A 532 32.86 -50.77 -7.89
CA VAL A 532 33.06 -49.33 -8.19
C VAL A 532 32.90 -49.05 -9.68
N VAL A 533 33.28 -50.00 -10.53
CA VAL A 533 33.14 -49.88 -11.99
C VAL A 533 31.66 -49.84 -12.35
N ARG A 534 30.87 -50.78 -11.84
CA ARG A 534 29.42 -50.81 -12.09
C ARG A 534 28.70 -49.58 -11.53
N VAL A 535 29.05 -49.13 -10.33
CA VAL A 535 28.49 -47.89 -9.76
C VAL A 535 28.87 -46.70 -10.64
N GLY A 536 30.13 -46.62 -11.11
CA GLY A 536 30.56 -45.59 -12.05
C GLY A 536 29.80 -45.62 -13.38
N GLU A 537 29.54 -46.80 -13.94
CA GLU A 537 28.72 -46.98 -15.16
C GLU A 537 27.27 -46.51 -14.98
N MET A 538 26.66 -46.82 -13.83
CA MET A 538 25.32 -46.37 -13.45
C MET A 538 25.24 -44.84 -13.36
N LEU A 539 26.22 -44.22 -12.71
CA LEU A 539 26.29 -42.77 -12.52
C LEU A 539 26.69 -42.04 -13.81
N GLY A 540 27.44 -42.71 -14.70
CA GLY A 540 28.07 -42.08 -15.86
C GLY A 540 29.37 -41.35 -15.53
N TYR A 541 30.02 -41.68 -14.40
CA TYR A 541 31.22 -41.01 -13.91
C TYR A 541 32.27 -42.04 -13.48
N GLN A 542 33.54 -41.82 -13.86
CA GLN A 542 34.66 -42.67 -13.46
C GLN A 542 35.42 -42.06 -12.29
N PHE A 543 35.26 -42.65 -11.10
CA PHE A 543 35.92 -42.17 -9.88
C PHE A 543 37.42 -42.39 -9.90
N LYS A 544 38.18 -41.35 -9.53
CA LYS A 544 39.62 -41.44 -9.28
C LYS A 544 39.89 -42.03 -7.89
N ASN A 545 39.07 -41.67 -6.92
CA ASN A 545 39.15 -42.15 -5.55
C ASN A 545 37.93 -43.00 -5.18
N TYR A 546 38.12 -44.32 -5.18
CA TYR A 546 37.06 -45.27 -4.84
C TYR A 546 36.58 -45.18 -3.38
N LEU A 547 37.38 -44.59 -2.47
CA LEU A 547 36.98 -44.41 -1.07
C LEU A 547 35.80 -43.44 -0.93
N LEU A 548 35.67 -42.46 -1.83
CA LEU A 548 34.54 -41.54 -1.85
C LEU A 548 33.23 -42.25 -2.24
N VAL A 549 33.31 -43.22 -3.15
CA VAL A 549 32.15 -44.06 -3.52
C VAL A 549 31.72 -44.92 -2.33
N GLN A 550 32.70 -45.49 -1.63
CA GLN A 550 32.43 -46.27 -0.43
C GLN A 550 31.83 -45.42 0.69
N GLU A 551 32.34 -44.21 0.93
CA GLU A 551 31.79 -43.26 1.90
C GLU A 551 30.34 -42.91 1.56
N ALA A 552 30.07 -42.51 0.31
CA ALA A 552 28.74 -42.14 -0.17
C ALA A 552 27.69 -43.25 -0.03
N LEU A 553 28.10 -44.52 -0.13
CA LEU A 553 27.22 -45.68 0.00
C LEU A 553 27.10 -46.23 1.43
N THR A 554 27.88 -45.73 2.39
CA THR A 554 27.94 -46.29 3.75
C THR A 554 27.03 -45.55 4.73
N HIS A 555 26.02 -46.25 5.23
CA HIS A 555 25.08 -45.73 6.22
C HIS A 555 25.66 -45.74 7.65
N GLY A 556 25.26 -44.76 8.48
CA GLY A 556 25.74 -44.60 9.88
C GLY A 556 25.49 -45.78 10.83
N SER A 557 24.70 -46.79 10.41
CA SER A 557 24.57 -48.05 11.15
C SER A 557 25.86 -48.89 11.20
N VAL A 558 26.82 -48.63 10.32
CA VAL A 558 28.07 -49.40 10.21
C VAL A 558 29.12 -48.79 11.14
N MET A 559 29.19 -49.26 12.39
CA MET A 559 29.99 -48.65 13.46
C MET A 559 31.52 -48.83 13.30
N ASP A 560 31.97 -49.88 12.61
CA ASP A 560 33.40 -50.19 12.39
C ASP A 560 33.81 -50.02 10.91
N SER A 561 33.22 -49.04 10.22
CA SER A 561 33.55 -48.75 8.82
C SER A 561 34.96 -48.17 8.66
N LEU A 562 35.64 -48.55 7.57
CA LEU A 562 36.95 -48.01 7.17
C LEU A 562 36.88 -46.55 6.70
N VAL A 563 35.69 -46.13 6.27
CA VAL A 563 35.38 -44.77 5.80
C VAL A 563 34.26 -44.18 6.67
N PRO A 564 34.18 -42.85 6.82
CA PRO A 564 33.03 -42.22 7.47
C PRO A 564 31.72 -42.55 6.76
N CYS A 565 30.59 -42.29 7.41
CA CYS A 565 29.28 -42.40 6.77
C CYS A 565 29.04 -41.26 5.77
N TYR A 566 28.03 -41.43 4.93
CA TYR A 566 27.71 -40.52 3.82
C TYR A 566 27.25 -39.11 4.23
N GLU A 567 26.93 -38.86 5.51
CA GLU A 567 26.20 -37.66 5.98
C GLU A 567 26.87 -36.32 5.59
N ARG A 568 28.21 -36.27 5.57
CA ARG A 568 28.93 -35.05 5.14
C ARG A 568 28.80 -34.81 3.63
N LEU A 569 28.80 -35.88 2.85
CA LEU A 569 28.60 -35.81 1.40
C LEU A 569 27.14 -35.50 1.07
N GLU A 570 26.18 -36.04 1.84
CA GLU A 570 24.75 -35.70 1.75
C GLU A 570 24.54 -34.19 1.95
N PHE A 571 25.15 -33.60 2.98
CA PHE A 571 25.10 -32.14 3.22
C PHE A 571 25.52 -31.31 2.00
N LEU A 572 26.55 -31.75 1.29
CA LEU A 572 27.03 -31.10 0.06
C LEU A 572 26.07 -31.38 -1.11
N GLY A 573 25.66 -32.64 -1.25
CA GLY A 573 24.71 -33.14 -2.25
C GLY A 573 23.37 -32.42 -2.27
N ASP A 574 22.75 -32.23 -1.10
CA ASP A 574 21.51 -31.47 -0.92
C ASP A 574 21.64 -30.07 -1.55
N ALA A 575 22.75 -29.38 -1.28
CA ALA A 575 22.95 -28.04 -1.83
C ALA A 575 23.20 -28.04 -3.35
N ILE A 576 23.89 -29.05 -3.89
CA ILE A 576 24.12 -29.19 -5.32
C ILE A 576 22.81 -29.43 -6.07
N LEU A 577 22.03 -30.40 -5.60
CA LEU A 577 20.76 -30.78 -6.21
C LEU A 577 19.79 -29.60 -6.21
N ASP A 578 19.66 -28.94 -5.06
CA ASP A 578 18.80 -27.79 -4.87
C ASP A 578 19.17 -26.63 -5.80
N PHE A 579 20.46 -26.40 -6.03
CA PHE A 579 20.96 -25.43 -7.01
C PHE A 579 20.55 -25.78 -8.45
N PHE A 580 20.84 -26.98 -8.94
CA PHE A 580 20.51 -27.36 -10.33
C PHE A 580 19.01 -27.41 -10.59
N VAL A 581 18.21 -27.92 -9.65
CA VAL A 581 16.75 -27.92 -9.77
C VAL A 581 16.20 -26.49 -9.79
N THR A 582 16.67 -25.63 -8.91
CA THR A 582 16.26 -24.21 -8.86
C THR A 582 16.62 -23.50 -10.17
N GLN A 583 17.84 -23.70 -10.67
CA GLN A 583 18.30 -23.14 -11.94
C GLN A 583 17.44 -23.63 -13.12
N TYR A 584 17.17 -24.93 -13.19
CA TYR A 584 16.32 -25.51 -14.22
C TYR A 584 14.90 -24.93 -14.20
N ILE A 585 14.27 -24.85 -13.02
CA ILE A 585 12.93 -24.29 -12.85
C ILE A 585 12.90 -22.80 -13.23
N TYR A 586 13.90 -22.04 -12.80
CA TYR A 586 14.00 -20.61 -13.09
C TYR A 586 14.08 -20.36 -14.60
N GLN A 587 14.88 -21.16 -15.33
CA GLN A 587 15.05 -21.06 -16.78
C GLN A 587 13.82 -21.55 -17.56
N LYS A 588 13.23 -22.67 -17.14
CA LYS A 588 12.04 -23.26 -17.79
C LYS A 588 10.80 -22.39 -17.66
N HIS A 589 10.70 -21.60 -16.59
CA HIS A 589 9.53 -20.78 -16.27
C HIS A 589 9.89 -19.29 -16.10
N PRO A 590 10.27 -18.58 -17.19
CA PRO A 590 10.74 -17.19 -17.13
C PRO A 590 9.68 -16.18 -16.67
N THR A 591 8.39 -16.50 -16.85
CA THR A 591 7.27 -15.60 -16.53
C THR A 591 6.43 -16.08 -15.34
N ALA A 592 6.80 -17.20 -14.70
CA ALA A 592 6.03 -17.71 -13.58
C ALA A 592 6.21 -16.85 -12.33
N ALA A 593 5.12 -16.69 -11.58
CA ALA A 593 5.15 -15.98 -10.31
C ALA A 593 6.03 -16.72 -9.27
N PRO A 594 6.68 -15.99 -8.35
CA PRO A 594 7.59 -16.56 -7.35
C PRO A 594 6.97 -17.70 -6.53
N GLY A 595 5.70 -17.59 -6.14
CA GLY A 595 4.99 -18.66 -5.42
C GLY A 595 4.88 -19.97 -6.22
N ILE A 596 4.76 -19.89 -7.55
CA ILE A 596 4.74 -21.08 -8.42
C ILE A 596 6.14 -21.71 -8.46
N LEU A 597 7.19 -20.90 -8.59
CA LEU A 597 8.58 -21.39 -8.61
C LEU A 597 8.94 -22.13 -7.32
N HIS A 598 8.56 -21.59 -6.15
CA HIS A 598 8.77 -22.23 -4.85
C HIS A 598 8.04 -23.58 -4.75
N ASN A 599 6.80 -23.66 -5.23
CA ASN A 599 6.05 -24.90 -5.24
C ASN A 599 6.71 -25.94 -6.19
N LEU A 600 7.17 -25.51 -7.37
CA LEU A 600 7.86 -26.37 -8.33
C LEU A 600 9.13 -26.96 -7.72
N ARG A 601 9.93 -26.14 -7.03
CA ARG A 601 11.16 -26.57 -6.34
C ARG A 601 10.84 -27.63 -5.30
N LYS A 602 9.79 -27.42 -4.50
CA LYS A 602 9.35 -28.37 -3.45
C LYS A 602 8.85 -29.71 -4.00
N SER A 603 8.16 -29.72 -5.14
CA SER A 603 7.75 -30.96 -5.82
C SER A 603 8.95 -31.67 -6.47
N SER A 604 9.95 -30.91 -6.91
CA SER A 604 11.12 -31.40 -7.65
C SER A 604 12.25 -31.92 -6.77
N VAL A 605 12.37 -31.40 -5.54
CA VAL A 605 13.38 -31.84 -4.54
C VAL A 605 12.66 -32.32 -3.29
N ASN A 606 12.51 -33.63 -3.14
CA ASN A 606 12.07 -34.26 -1.91
C ASN A 606 12.55 -35.72 -1.83
N HIS A 607 12.55 -36.28 -0.61
CA HIS A 607 13.05 -37.63 -0.39
C HIS A 607 12.32 -38.71 -1.21
N HIS A 608 11.04 -38.51 -1.59
CA HIS A 608 10.29 -39.50 -2.36
C HIS A 608 10.78 -39.58 -3.82
N ILE A 609 10.92 -38.44 -4.51
CA ILE A 609 11.44 -38.42 -5.89
C ILE A 609 12.88 -38.93 -5.95
N LEU A 610 13.72 -38.55 -4.99
CA LEU A 610 15.10 -39.01 -4.90
C LEU A 610 15.20 -40.52 -4.69
N SER A 611 14.33 -41.07 -3.83
CA SER A 611 14.26 -42.52 -3.66
C SER A 611 13.82 -43.24 -4.93
N ALA A 612 12.88 -42.66 -5.69
CA ALA A 612 12.46 -43.23 -6.98
C ALA A 612 13.59 -43.18 -8.02
N VAL A 613 14.40 -42.12 -8.05
CA VAL A 613 15.64 -42.05 -8.84
C VAL A 613 16.59 -43.18 -8.44
N CYS A 614 16.86 -43.35 -7.14
CA CYS A 614 17.72 -44.41 -6.61
C CYS A 614 17.27 -45.82 -7.04
N LEU A 615 15.96 -46.11 -6.96
CA LEU A 615 15.37 -47.38 -7.40
C LEU A 615 15.44 -47.56 -8.93
N ASN A 616 15.23 -46.50 -9.71
CA ASN A 616 15.35 -46.54 -11.17
C ASN A 616 16.77 -46.84 -11.63
N MET A 617 17.76 -46.32 -10.91
CA MET A 617 19.18 -46.57 -11.16
C MET A 617 19.62 -47.97 -10.72
N GLY A 618 18.91 -48.57 -9.76
CA GLY A 618 19.28 -49.83 -9.12
C GLY A 618 20.39 -49.67 -8.07
N LEU A 619 20.59 -48.46 -7.54
CA LEU A 619 21.60 -48.14 -6.53
C LEU A 619 21.25 -48.68 -5.15
N ASP A 620 19.97 -48.96 -4.89
CA ASP A 620 19.44 -49.56 -3.66
C ASP A 620 20.19 -50.85 -3.25
N LYS A 621 20.69 -51.60 -4.23
CA LYS A 621 21.43 -52.87 -4.05
C LYS A 621 22.89 -52.69 -3.64
N HIS A 622 23.40 -51.47 -3.76
CA HIS A 622 24.79 -51.11 -3.51
C HIS A 622 24.99 -50.38 -2.18
N ILE A 623 23.90 -50.08 -1.46
CA ILE A 623 23.93 -49.39 -0.16
C ILE A 623 24.46 -50.33 0.93
N ILE A 624 25.44 -49.84 1.70
CA ILE A 624 26.06 -50.59 2.78
C ILE A 624 25.39 -50.22 4.10
N HIS A 625 24.69 -51.17 4.70
CA HIS A 625 24.06 -51.03 6.00
C HIS A 625 23.93 -52.38 6.71
N VAL A 626 23.71 -52.36 8.02
CA VAL A 626 23.49 -53.58 8.85
C VAL A 626 22.08 -53.66 9.46
N SER A 627 21.23 -52.67 9.19
CA SER A 627 19.85 -52.63 9.72
C SER A 627 18.89 -53.52 8.91
N ALA A 628 18.26 -54.48 9.59
CA ALA A 628 17.22 -55.32 9.01
C ALA A 628 15.93 -54.55 8.68
N GLU A 629 15.63 -53.48 9.43
CA GLU A 629 14.47 -52.63 9.17
C GLU A 629 14.63 -51.84 7.88
N ILE A 630 15.84 -51.31 7.63
CA ILE A 630 16.17 -50.62 6.37
C ILE A 630 16.03 -51.60 5.20
N ALA A 631 16.60 -52.81 5.30
CA ALA A 631 16.47 -53.83 4.25
C ALA A 631 14.99 -54.13 3.91
N ALA A 632 14.16 -54.36 4.93
CA ALA A 632 12.74 -54.67 4.74
C ALA A 632 11.98 -53.50 4.09
N SER A 633 12.31 -52.26 4.47
CA SER A 633 11.71 -51.04 3.92
C SER A 633 12.10 -50.82 2.45
N ILE A 634 13.38 -51.02 2.10
CA ILE A 634 13.86 -50.94 0.72
C ILE A 634 13.13 -51.97 -0.16
N LEU A 635 13.05 -53.23 0.27
CA LEU A 635 12.37 -54.29 -0.49
C LEU A 635 10.89 -53.97 -0.72
N LYS A 636 10.21 -53.40 0.27
CA LYS A 636 8.82 -52.98 0.15
C LYS A 636 8.66 -51.85 -0.87
N ALA A 637 9.52 -50.84 -0.82
CA ALA A 637 9.51 -49.71 -1.76
C ALA A 637 9.81 -50.20 -3.19
N GLU A 638 10.81 -51.06 -3.37
CA GLU A 638 11.17 -51.65 -4.68
C GLU A 638 10.00 -52.45 -5.28
N ALA A 639 9.29 -53.23 -4.46
CA ALA A 639 8.13 -54.00 -4.91
C ALA A 639 6.98 -53.11 -5.40
N ILE A 640 6.65 -52.05 -4.66
CA ILE A 640 5.62 -51.08 -5.05
C ILE A 640 6.04 -50.34 -6.32
N HIS A 641 7.32 -49.93 -6.40
CA HIS A 641 7.89 -49.23 -7.55
C HIS A 641 7.79 -50.04 -8.84
N LYS A 642 8.20 -51.32 -8.81
CA LYS A 642 8.08 -52.24 -9.95
C LYS A 642 6.62 -52.51 -10.33
N ASP A 643 5.74 -52.65 -9.34
CA ASP A 643 4.30 -52.85 -9.58
C ASP A 643 3.70 -51.65 -10.34
N MET A 644 4.03 -50.41 -9.92
CA MET A 644 3.57 -49.19 -10.59
C MET A 644 4.07 -49.08 -12.03
N GLN A 645 5.38 -49.35 -12.25
CA GLN A 645 5.97 -49.34 -13.60
C GLN A 645 5.34 -50.40 -14.51
N SER A 646 5.16 -51.62 -14.02
CA SER A 646 4.58 -52.71 -14.82
C SER A 646 3.12 -52.47 -15.21
N LYS A 647 2.38 -51.70 -14.42
CA LYS A 647 0.97 -51.34 -14.66
C LYS A 647 0.81 -50.04 -15.45
N GLY A 648 1.89 -49.38 -15.84
CA GLY A 648 1.85 -48.06 -16.51
C GLY A 648 1.18 -46.99 -15.64
N LYS A 649 1.30 -47.11 -14.31
CA LYS A 649 0.76 -46.15 -13.32
C LYS A 649 1.86 -45.24 -12.76
N ASP A 650 3.00 -45.16 -13.43
CA ASP A 650 4.07 -44.21 -13.19
C ASP A 650 3.75 -42.86 -13.85
N THR A 651 2.59 -42.29 -13.53
CA THR A 651 2.20 -40.94 -13.97
C THR A 651 2.26 -39.97 -12.79
N ASP A 652 2.43 -38.68 -13.07
CA ASP A 652 2.47 -37.61 -12.05
C ASP A 652 3.50 -37.91 -10.94
N GLU A 653 3.19 -37.52 -9.69
CA GLU A 653 4.04 -37.73 -8.51
C GLU A 653 3.84 -39.12 -7.84
N TYR A 654 3.85 -40.22 -8.61
CA TYR A 654 3.56 -41.58 -8.09
C TYR A 654 4.45 -42.03 -6.91
N TRP A 655 5.66 -41.46 -6.80
CA TRP A 655 6.62 -41.75 -5.73
C TRP A 655 6.09 -41.42 -4.32
N LEU A 656 5.08 -40.56 -4.20
CA LEU A 656 4.42 -40.25 -2.92
C LEU A 656 3.78 -41.50 -2.27
N HIS A 657 3.55 -42.56 -3.02
CA HIS A 657 2.98 -43.82 -2.52
C HIS A 657 4.02 -44.87 -2.10
N LEU A 658 5.29 -44.66 -2.42
CA LEU A 658 6.35 -45.64 -2.19
C LEU A 658 6.70 -45.82 -0.70
N ASN A 659 6.53 -44.76 0.10
CA ASN A 659 6.99 -44.68 1.50
C ASN A 659 8.43 -45.25 1.71
N PRO A 660 9.43 -44.74 0.94
CA PRO A 660 10.78 -45.26 0.96
C PRO A 660 11.53 -44.86 2.26
N PRO A 661 12.54 -45.64 2.68
CA PRO A 661 13.45 -45.21 3.74
C PRO A 661 14.35 -44.07 3.23
N LYS A 662 14.65 -43.09 4.09
CA LYS A 662 15.44 -41.89 3.74
C LYS A 662 16.81 -42.20 3.14
N VAL A 663 17.45 -43.29 3.56
CA VAL A 663 18.75 -43.70 3.02
C VAL A 663 18.81 -43.75 1.49
N LEU A 664 17.69 -44.04 0.81
CA LEU A 664 17.64 -44.05 -0.66
C LEU A 664 17.81 -42.65 -1.26
N SER A 665 17.27 -41.60 -0.62
CA SER A 665 17.47 -40.22 -1.04
C SER A 665 18.86 -39.72 -0.67
N ASP A 666 19.27 -39.98 0.57
CA ASP A 666 20.52 -39.44 1.12
C ASP A 666 21.74 -39.97 0.33
N VAL A 667 21.68 -41.21 -0.17
CA VAL A 667 22.71 -41.81 -1.02
C VAL A 667 22.82 -41.13 -2.39
N ILE A 668 21.72 -40.64 -2.96
CA ILE A 668 21.78 -39.90 -4.23
C ILE A 668 22.49 -38.57 -4.02
N GLU A 669 22.12 -37.85 -2.96
CA GLU A 669 22.76 -36.59 -2.58
C GLU A 669 24.24 -36.83 -2.28
N SER A 670 24.58 -37.83 -1.48
CA SER A 670 25.97 -38.14 -1.14
C SER A 670 26.82 -38.50 -2.36
N LEU A 671 26.27 -39.22 -3.35
CA LEU A 671 26.98 -39.54 -4.58
C LEU A 671 27.21 -38.30 -5.45
N MET A 672 26.26 -37.35 -5.51
CA MET A 672 26.49 -36.06 -6.16
C MET A 672 27.60 -35.27 -5.47
N GLY A 673 27.61 -35.26 -4.13
CA GLY A 673 28.70 -34.69 -3.35
C GLY A 673 30.05 -35.36 -3.64
N ALA A 674 30.07 -36.69 -3.75
CA ALA A 674 31.27 -37.46 -4.07
C ALA A 674 31.80 -37.14 -5.47
N ILE A 675 30.93 -37.01 -6.49
CA ILE A 675 31.32 -36.63 -7.86
C ILE A 675 31.95 -35.23 -7.86
N LEU A 676 31.34 -34.25 -7.18
CA LEU A 676 31.88 -32.90 -7.11
C LEU A 676 33.29 -32.89 -6.48
N VAL A 677 33.47 -33.63 -5.39
CA VAL A 677 34.75 -33.67 -4.67
C VAL A 677 35.83 -34.42 -5.48
N ASP A 678 35.51 -35.58 -6.05
CA ASP A 678 36.44 -36.40 -6.83
C ASP A 678 36.89 -35.72 -8.14
N SER A 679 36.00 -34.95 -8.76
CA SER A 679 36.30 -34.17 -9.96
C SER A 679 37.19 -32.95 -9.68
N GLY A 680 37.37 -32.58 -8.41
CA GLY A 680 38.11 -31.38 -8.01
C GLY A 680 37.26 -30.12 -8.04
N PHE A 681 35.99 -30.23 -7.64
CA PHE A 681 34.94 -29.20 -7.67
C PHE A 681 34.55 -28.78 -9.09
N ASP A 682 34.56 -29.70 -10.06
CA ASP A 682 34.07 -29.43 -11.41
C ASP A 682 32.54 -29.56 -11.46
N ILE A 683 31.85 -28.42 -11.60
CA ILE A 683 30.38 -28.35 -11.63
C ILE A 683 29.82 -29.12 -12.82
N ASN A 684 30.52 -29.17 -13.96
CA ASN A 684 30.04 -29.79 -15.19
C ASN A 684 29.80 -31.30 -15.00
N GLN A 685 30.62 -31.96 -14.18
CA GLN A 685 30.48 -33.41 -13.91
C GLN A 685 29.19 -33.73 -13.15
N VAL A 686 28.74 -32.83 -12.28
CA VAL A 686 27.50 -33.01 -11.54
C VAL A 686 26.29 -32.53 -12.34
N GLU A 687 26.48 -31.57 -13.25
CA GLU A 687 25.47 -31.17 -14.24
C GLU A 687 25.15 -32.34 -15.19
N GLU A 688 26.16 -33.06 -15.69
CA GLU A 688 25.96 -34.26 -16.52
C GLU A 688 25.13 -35.33 -15.80
N PHE A 689 25.37 -35.52 -14.49
CA PHE A 689 24.58 -36.42 -13.66
C PHE A 689 23.11 -35.95 -13.54
N PHE A 690 22.90 -34.66 -13.29
CA PHE A 690 21.57 -34.05 -13.20
C PHE A 690 20.80 -34.18 -14.53
N GLU A 691 21.44 -33.85 -15.65
CA GLU A 691 20.88 -33.95 -17.00
C GLU A 691 20.50 -35.38 -17.36
N ARG A 692 21.28 -36.38 -16.93
CA ARG A 692 21.02 -37.79 -17.22
C ARG A 692 19.87 -38.37 -16.41
N TRP A 693 19.77 -38.06 -15.12
CA TRP A 693 18.87 -38.77 -14.21
C TRP A 693 17.71 -37.94 -13.68
N PHE A 694 17.91 -36.65 -13.45
CA PHE A 694 16.90 -35.78 -12.85
C PHE A 694 16.03 -35.10 -13.89
N LYS A 695 16.64 -34.39 -14.83
CA LYS A 695 15.91 -33.63 -15.85
C LYS A 695 14.85 -34.45 -16.60
N PRO A 696 15.09 -35.70 -17.03
CA PRO A 696 14.05 -36.49 -17.72
C PRO A 696 12.85 -36.80 -16.83
N ILE A 697 13.08 -37.02 -15.52
CA ILE A 697 12.00 -37.26 -14.55
C ILE A 697 11.22 -35.97 -14.32
N LEU A 698 11.90 -34.84 -14.13
CA LEU A 698 11.26 -33.53 -13.98
C LEU A 698 10.40 -33.20 -15.21
N GLU A 699 10.89 -33.45 -16.42
CA GLU A 699 10.16 -33.20 -17.67
C GLU A 699 8.95 -34.10 -17.86
N LYS A 700 9.08 -35.38 -17.51
CA LYS A 700 8.00 -36.36 -17.68
C LYS A 700 6.89 -36.20 -16.64
N HIS A 701 7.22 -35.80 -15.42
CA HIS A 701 6.30 -35.93 -14.27
C HIS A 701 5.93 -34.60 -13.60
N ILE A 702 6.76 -33.55 -13.71
CA ILE A 702 6.57 -32.30 -12.99
C ILE A 702 6.26 -31.16 -13.96
N SER A 703 5.06 -30.62 -13.84
CA SER A 703 4.59 -29.46 -14.59
C SER A 703 3.68 -28.61 -13.70
N VAL A 704 3.47 -27.34 -14.06
CA VAL A 704 2.54 -26.45 -13.34
C VAL A 704 1.14 -27.05 -13.20
N GLU A 705 0.73 -27.88 -14.17
CA GLU A 705 -0.59 -28.53 -14.24
C GLU A 705 -0.66 -29.84 -13.44
N THR A 706 0.45 -30.57 -13.29
CA THR A 706 0.52 -31.89 -12.63
C THR A 706 0.98 -31.84 -11.18
N MET A 707 1.46 -30.69 -10.70
CA MET A 707 1.97 -30.53 -9.34
C MET A 707 0.92 -30.87 -8.27
N SER A 708 1.27 -31.77 -7.35
CA SER A 708 0.46 -32.01 -6.16
C SER A 708 0.78 -30.94 -5.11
N VAL A 709 0.21 -29.74 -5.28
CA VAL A 709 0.37 -28.69 -4.27
C VAL A 709 -0.28 -29.22 -2.98
N HIS A 710 0.51 -29.28 -1.91
CA HIS A 710 0.04 -29.82 -0.64
C HIS A 710 -1.28 -29.13 -0.25
N PRO A 711 -2.34 -29.86 0.15
CA PRO A 711 -3.69 -29.27 0.32
C PRO A 711 -3.72 -28.04 1.22
N MET A 712 -2.91 -28.01 2.28
CA MET A 712 -2.78 -26.83 3.15
C MET A 712 -2.19 -25.59 2.45
N SER A 713 -1.23 -25.78 1.54
CA SER A 713 -0.65 -24.69 0.76
C SER A 713 -1.65 -24.19 -0.27
N GLN A 714 -2.39 -25.10 -0.93
CA GLN A 714 -3.51 -24.73 -1.80
C GLN A 714 -4.55 -23.92 -1.04
N LEU A 715 -4.98 -24.41 0.14
CA LEU A 715 -5.95 -23.71 0.97
C LEU A 715 -5.44 -22.32 1.38
N ASN A 716 -4.18 -22.21 1.82
CA ASN A 716 -3.59 -20.92 2.19
C ASN A 716 -3.57 -19.93 1.03
N THR A 717 -3.05 -20.35 -0.13
CA THR A 717 -3.00 -19.52 -1.33
C THR A 717 -4.38 -19.14 -1.81
N LEU A 718 -5.34 -20.06 -1.74
CA LEU A 718 -6.71 -19.84 -2.15
C LEU A 718 -7.41 -18.85 -1.21
N ILE A 719 -7.29 -19.00 0.11
CA ILE A 719 -7.80 -18.04 1.11
C ILE A 719 -7.12 -16.65 0.95
N GLN A 720 -5.80 -16.61 0.70
CA GLN A 720 -5.05 -15.36 0.49
C GLN A 720 -5.39 -14.66 -0.82
N ASN A 721 -5.52 -15.39 -1.92
CA ASN A 721 -5.94 -14.85 -3.23
C ASN A 721 -7.35 -14.28 -3.17
N LEU A 722 -8.19 -14.88 -2.33
CA LEU A 722 -9.53 -14.38 -2.04
C LEU A 722 -9.51 -13.19 -1.05
N GLY A 723 -8.34 -12.77 -0.55
CA GLY A 723 -8.14 -11.56 0.24
C GLY A 723 -8.38 -11.72 1.75
N CYS A 724 -8.65 -12.93 2.25
CA CYS A 724 -8.99 -13.14 3.65
C CYS A 724 -7.75 -13.09 4.56
N ILE A 725 -7.75 -12.12 5.49
CA ILE A 725 -6.63 -11.86 6.42
C ILE A 725 -6.81 -12.50 7.80
N ASN A 726 -8.01 -12.99 8.13
CA ASN A 726 -8.34 -13.46 9.48
C ASN A 726 -8.97 -14.87 9.44
N TRP A 727 -8.12 -15.88 9.46
CA TRP A 727 -8.52 -17.29 9.54
C TRP A 727 -7.58 -18.06 10.47
N THR A 728 -8.07 -19.12 11.11
CA THR A 728 -7.27 -19.98 11.98
C THR A 728 -7.72 -21.43 11.89
N ILE A 729 -6.84 -22.38 12.21
CA ILE A 729 -7.20 -23.80 12.34
C ILE A 729 -7.09 -24.20 13.81
N GLN A 730 -8.20 -24.63 14.39
CA GLN A 730 -8.25 -25.18 15.74
C GLN A 730 -8.10 -26.69 15.71
N ASN A 731 -7.31 -27.24 16.64
CA ASN A 731 -7.14 -28.70 16.79
C ASN A 731 -7.88 -29.14 18.05
N ASN A 732 -8.82 -30.06 17.91
CA ASN A 732 -9.60 -30.64 18.98
C ASN A 732 -9.28 -32.13 19.12
N THR A 733 -9.10 -32.60 20.36
CA THR A 733 -8.90 -34.02 20.65
C THR A 733 -10.21 -34.61 21.14
N VAL A 734 -10.76 -35.61 20.43
CA VAL A 734 -11.99 -36.28 20.84
C VAL A 734 -11.64 -37.55 21.61
N SER A 735 -12.14 -37.67 22.84
CA SER A 735 -11.95 -38.81 23.73
C SER A 735 -12.99 -39.92 23.47
N SER A 736 -12.89 -40.60 22.33
CA SER A 736 -13.62 -41.86 22.09
C SER A 736 -12.72 -42.91 21.44
N ALA A 737 -13.14 -44.18 21.50
CA ALA A 737 -12.31 -45.41 21.46
C ALA A 737 -11.39 -45.64 20.24
N ALA A 738 -11.41 -44.76 19.23
CA ALA A 738 -10.37 -44.65 18.22
C ALA A 738 -9.76 -43.26 18.35
N GLN A 739 -8.50 -43.15 18.81
CA GLN A 739 -7.74 -41.90 18.97
C GLN A 739 -7.70 -41.10 17.66
N SER A 740 -8.75 -40.34 17.39
CA SER A 740 -8.92 -39.53 16.19
C SER A 740 -8.80 -38.06 16.58
N GLN A 741 -7.93 -37.35 15.89
CA GLN A 741 -7.72 -35.92 16.06
C GLN A 741 -8.63 -35.20 15.07
N VAL A 742 -9.26 -34.12 15.52
CA VAL A 742 -10.17 -33.32 14.71
C VAL A 742 -9.57 -31.93 14.52
N CYS A 743 -9.68 -31.38 13.32
CA CYS A 743 -9.27 -30.02 13.01
C CYS A 743 -10.44 -29.26 12.38
N THR A 744 -10.61 -28.00 12.77
CA THR A 744 -11.67 -27.12 12.29
C THR A 744 -11.06 -25.83 11.73
N LEU A 745 -11.44 -25.46 10.52
CA LEU A 745 -11.07 -24.19 9.90
C LEU A 745 -12.08 -23.12 10.37
N LEU A 746 -11.57 -22.07 10.98
CA LEU A 746 -12.30 -20.87 11.34
C LEU A 746 -11.96 -19.74 10.36
N ILE A 747 -12.98 -19.11 9.79
CA ILE A 747 -12.85 -17.92 8.95
C ILE A 747 -13.58 -16.79 9.65
N HIS A 748 -12.88 -15.70 9.97
CA HIS A 748 -13.41 -14.58 10.77
C HIS A 748 -14.08 -15.04 12.09
N GLY A 749 -13.55 -16.11 12.71
CA GLY A 749 -14.07 -16.68 13.95
C GLY A 749 -15.28 -17.62 13.80
N LYS A 750 -15.81 -17.82 12.59
CA LYS A 750 -16.90 -18.77 12.30
C LYS A 750 -16.36 -20.08 11.74
N GLU A 751 -16.96 -21.21 12.17
CA GLU A 751 -16.62 -22.53 11.64
C GLU A 751 -17.00 -22.65 10.17
N PHE A 752 -16.00 -22.92 9.33
CA PHE A 752 -16.18 -23.14 7.90
C PHE A 752 -16.31 -24.65 7.61
N ALA A 753 -15.32 -25.43 8.05
CA ALA A 753 -15.30 -26.87 7.82
C ALA A 753 -14.51 -27.58 8.92
N THR A 754 -14.79 -28.86 9.11
CA THR A 754 -14.14 -29.73 10.10
C THR A 754 -13.74 -31.05 9.45
N ALA A 755 -12.57 -31.60 9.80
CA ALA A 755 -12.13 -32.92 9.36
C ALA A 755 -11.37 -33.67 10.45
N SER A 756 -11.34 -34.99 10.36
CA SER A 756 -10.64 -35.87 11.30
C SER A 756 -9.53 -36.69 10.64
N GLY A 757 -8.59 -37.18 11.45
CA GLY A 757 -7.50 -38.05 11.02
C GLY A 757 -6.90 -38.84 12.19
N LYS A 758 -6.03 -39.82 11.91
CA LYS A 758 -5.36 -40.62 12.97
C LYS A 758 -4.38 -39.78 13.79
N ASN A 759 -3.89 -38.68 13.22
CA ASN A 759 -3.04 -37.70 13.88
C ASN A 759 -3.35 -36.27 13.36
N ILE A 760 -2.81 -35.25 14.03
CA ILE A 760 -3.06 -33.83 13.68
C ILE A 760 -2.61 -33.50 12.24
N LYS A 761 -1.52 -34.09 11.75
CA LYS A 761 -1.04 -33.83 10.38
C LYS A 761 -2.02 -34.36 9.34
N GLU A 762 -2.54 -35.57 9.54
CA GLU A 762 -3.54 -36.18 8.66
C GLU A 762 -4.89 -35.44 8.73
N ALA A 763 -5.33 -35.05 9.94
CA ALA A 763 -6.54 -34.26 10.13
C ALA A 763 -6.48 -32.90 9.41
N LYS A 764 -5.34 -32.21 9.48
CA LYS A 764 -5.11 -30.95 8.74
C LYS A 764 -5.08 -31.15 7.22
N LYS A 765 -4.46 -32.23 6.73
CA LYS A 765 -4.45 -32.56 5.30
C LYS A 765 -5.87 -32.82 4.79
N ASN A 766 -6.65 -33.60 5.52
CA ASN A 766 -8.05 -33.90 5.18
C ASN A 766 -8.90 -32.62 5.23
N LEU A 767 -8.74 -31.79 6.27
CA LEU A 767 -9.41 -30.50 6.38
C LEU A 767 -9.14 -29.64 5.16
N ALA A 768 -7.87 -29.43 4.80
CA ALA A 768 -7.54 -28.58 3.68
C ALA A 768 -8.00 -29.14 2.33
N THR A 769 -7.94 -30.45 2.13
CA THR A 769 -8.45 -31.09 0.90
C THR A 769 -9.96 -30.88 0.76
N ASN A 770 -10.71 -31.00 1.86
CA ASN A 770 -12.15 -30.78 1.87
C ASN A 770 -12.49 -29.30 1.66
N CYS A 771 -11.79 -28.39 2.34
CA CYS A 771 -11.99 -26.95 2.19
C CYS A 771 -11.73 -26.49 0.77
N CYS A 772 -10.61 -26.88 0.13
CA CYS A 772 -10.34 -26.48 -1.25
C CYS A 772 -11.48 -26.88 -2.19
N LYS A 773 -11.96 -28.13 -2.08
CA LYS A 773 -13.10 -28.61 -2.88
C LYS A 773 -14.39 -27.85 -2.58
N GLU A 774 -14.67 -27.56 -1.32
CA GLU A 774 -15.88 -26.84 -0.92
C GLU A 774 -15.87 -25.39 -1.44
N ILE A 775 -14.71 -24.73 -1.41
CA ILE A 775 -14.57 -23.35 -1.92
C ILE A 775 -14.62 -23.31 -3.45
N GLU A 776 -14.05 -24.30 -4.14
CA GLU A 776 -14.17 -24.42 -5.60
C GLU A 776 -15.62 -24.68 -6.04
N ASN A 777 -16.36 -25.50 -5.30
CA ASN A 777 -17.75 -25.83 -5.61
C ASN A 777 -18.74 -24.69 -5.29
N ASP A 778 -18.43 -23.85 -4.31
CA ASP A 778 -19.31 -22.77 -3.86
C ASP A 778 -18.51 -21.50 -3.51
N LEU A 779 -17.88 -20.95 -4.55
CA LEU A 779 -17.06 -19.74 -4.45
C LEU A 779 -17.85 -18.54 -3.94
N GLU A 780 -19.16 -18.47 -4.24
CA GLU A 780 -20.04 -17.39 -3.80
C GLU A 780 -20.38 -17.50 -2.31
N ARG A 781 -20.58 -18.70 -1.74
CA ARG A 781 -20.71 -18.88 -0.27
C ARG A 781 -19.42 -18.54 0.48
N PHE A 782 -18.25 -18.81 -0.10
CA PHE A 782 -16.98 -18.38 0.48
C PHE A 782 -16.78 -16.86 0.35
N LYS A 783 -17.08 -16.26 -0.82
CA LYS A 783 -17.09 -14.80 -1.01
C LYS A 783 -18.09 -14.10 -0.08
N PHE A 784 -19.23 -14.74 0.19
CA PHE A 784 -20.24 -14.30 1.15
C PHE A 784 -19.70 -14.26 2.58
N LEU A 785 -18.91 -15.27 2.99
CA LEU A 785 -18.18 -15.26 4.27
C LEU A 785 -17.00 -14.26 4.30
N PHE A 786 -16.44 -13.92 3.12
CA PHE A 786 -15.36 -12.94 2.93
C PHE A 786 -15.84 -11.47 2.92
N MET A 787 -17.02 -11.18 2.37
CA MET A 787 -17.61 -9.83 2.33
C MET A 787 -18.27 -9.43 3.65
N ALA A 788 -18.54 -10.39 4.54
CA ALA A 788 -19.20 -10.18 5.83
C ALA A 788 -18.28 -9.60 6.92
N ALA A 789 -17.23 -8.87 6.57
CA ALA A 789 -16.37 -8.19 7.52
C ALA A 789 -15.95 -6.80 7.02
N THR A 790 -16.93 -5.96 6.66
CA THR A 790 -16.79 -4.54 6.94
C THR A 790 -16.60 -4.46 8.47
N ASP A 791 -15.42 -4.07 8.95
CA ASP A 791 -15.27 -3.80 10.37
C ASP A 791 -16.21 -2.66 10.79
N LEU A 792 -16.65 -2.66 12.04
CA LEU A 792 -17.62 -1.69 12.54
C LEU A 792 -17.17 -0.24 12.30
N ASP A 793 -15.86 0.02 12.39
CA ASP A 793 -15.25 1.32 12.08
C ASP A 793 -15.56 1.77 10.64
N THR A 794 -15.30 0.88 9.67
CA THR A 794 -15.54 1.14 8.25
C THR A 794 -17.03 1.30 7.97
N PHE A 795 -17.90 0.48 8.57
CA PHE A 795 -19.35 0.57 8.39
C PHE A 795 -19.89 1.90 8.91
N CYS A 796 -19.55 2.27 10.14
CA CYS A 796 -19.99 3.53 10.75
C CYS A 796 -19.48 4.76 10.00
N PHE A 797 -18.32 4.69 9.36
CA PHE A 797 -17.82 5.76 8.49
C PHE A 797 -18.61 5.83 7.16
N GLN A 798 -18.88 4.69 6.52
CA GLN A 798 -19.48 4.63 5.18
C GLN A 798 -21.00 4.78 5.15
N ILE A 799 -21.70 4.50 6.24
CA ILE A 799 -23.15 4.72 6.32
C ILE A 799 -23.46 6.22 6.22
N PRO A 800 -24.40 6.66 5.35
CA PRO A 800 -24.79 8.05 5.29
C PRO A 800 -25.61 8.43 6.52
N LYS A 801 -25.25 9.53 7.19
CA LYS A 801 -25.81 9.95 8.49
C LYS A 801 -26.46 11.33 8.44
N VAL A 802 -27.25 11.64 9.45
CA VAL A 802 -27.75 13.00 9.73
C VAL A 802 -27.22 13.48 11.07
N GLU A 803 -26.95 14.78 11.18
CA GLU A 803 -26.50 15.46 12.39
C GLU A 803 -27.46 16.62 12.69
N LEU A 804 -28.09 16.59 13.86
CA LEU A 804 -29.13 17.55 14.26
C LEU A 804 -28.74 18.41 15.47
N HIS A 805 -27.62 18.13 16.15
CA HIS A 805 -27.18 18.79 17.38
C HIS A 805 -25.79 19.45 17.24
N ALA A 806 -25.48 20.06 16.10
CA ALA A 806 -24.14 20.65 15.88
C ALA A 806 -24.08 22.16 16.15
N HIS A 807 -23.50 22.57 17.28
CA HIS A 807 -23.21 23.99 17.55
C HIS A 807 -22.01 24.48 16.72
N LEU A 808 -22.17 25.56 15.95
CA LEU A 808 -21.10 26.09 15.09
C LEU A 808 -19.81 26.36 15.87
N ASN A 809 -19.92 27.08 16.99
CA ASN A 809 -18.76 27.45 17.79
C ASN A 809 -18.12 26.24 18.49
N GLY A 810 -18.90 25.30 19.02
CA GLY A 810 -18.35 24.08 19.63
C GLY A 810 -17.88 23.02 18.63
N SER A 811 -18.27 23.14 17.35
CA SER A 811 -17.82 22.22 16.29
C SER A 811 -16.47 22.59 15.67
N LEU A 812 -15.84 23.69 16.09
CA LEU A 812 -14.54 24.09 15.55
C LEU A 812 -13.45 23.11 15.98
N SER A 813 -12.88 22.39 15.02
CA SER A 813 -11.74 21.51 15.29
C SER A 813 -10.48 22.28 15.70
N PRO A 814 -9.51 21.64 16.35
CA PRO A 814 -8.21 22.25 16.62
C PRO A 814 -7.50 22.78 15.38
N ALA A 815 -7.71 22.16 14.21
CA ALA A 815 -7.16 22.64 12.95
C ALA A 815 -7.82 23.95 12.52
N THR A 816 -9.15 24.02 12.59
CA THR A 816 -9.92 25.24 12.27
C THR A 816 -9.58 26.37 13.24
N MET A 817 -9.49 26.08 14.54
CA MET A 817 -9.08 27.09 15.54
C MET A 817 -7.69 27.65 15.24
N LYS A 818 -6.72 26.80 14.88
CA LYS A 818 -5.37 27.26 14.48
C LYS A 818 -5.38 28.14 13.23
N GLU A 819 -6.22 27.82 12.24
CA GLU A 819 -6.38 28.67 11.05
C GLU A 819 -6.94 30.05 11.40
N LEU A 820 -7.96 30.11 12.26
CA LEU A 820 -8.56 31.38 12.70
C LEU A 820 -7.58 32.21 13.54
N VAL A 821 -6.77 31.57 14.39
CA VAL A 821 -5.68 32.25 15.14
C VAL A 821 -4.69 32.89 14.17
N GLU A 822 -4.24 32.16 13.15
CA GLU A 822 -3.26 32.66 12.18
C GLU A 822 -3.79 33.86 11.40
N ARG A 823 -5.09 33.88 11.08
CA ARG A 823 -5.75 35.02 10.42
C ARG A 823 -5.87 36.23 11.34
N LYS A 824 -5.98 36.02 12.65
CA LYS A 824 -6.18 37.08 13.64
C LYS A 824 -4.91 37.53 14.35
N LYS A 825 -3.77 36.90 14.10
CA LYS A 825 -2.52 37.18 14.82
C LYS A 825 -2.08 38.65 14.75
N ASP A 826 -2.37 39.33 13.64
CA ASP A 826 -1.97 40.73 13.44
C ASP A 826 -2.92 41.71 14.16
N THR A 827 -4.19 41.32 14.36
CA THR A 827 -5.22 42.16 15.00
C THR A 827 -5.43 41.85 16.49
N LYS A 828 -5.24 40.59 16.91
CA LYS A 828 -5.43 40.08 18.29
C LYS A 828 -4.28 39.11 18.64
N PRO A 829 -3.03 39.61 18.80
CA PRO A 829 -1.84 38.77 19.02
C PRO A 829 -1.92 37.92 20.29
N GLU A 830 -2.70 38.33 21.30
CA GLU A 830 -2.94 37.58 22.53
C GLU A 830 -3.56 36.19 22.28
N LEU A 831 -4.31 36.01 21.20
CA LEU A 831 -4.93 34.73 20.85
C LEU A 831 -3.88 33.67 20.46
N SER A 832 -2.71 34.09 19.98
CA SER A 832 -1.63 33.18 19.60
C SER A 832 -0.98 32.48 20.81
N GLN A 833 -1.23 32.99 22.02
CA GLN A 833 -0.69 32.43 23.27
C GLN A 833 -1.61 31.37 23.88
N PHE A 834 -2.86 31.26 23.41
CA PHE A 834 -3.80 30.28 23.93
C PHE A 834 -3.43 28.87 23.46
N LYS A 835 -3.23 27.96 24.41
CA LYS A 835 -2.91 26.57 24.10
C LYS A 835 -4.20 25.80 23.79
N ILE A 836 -4.43 25.54 22.51
CA ILE A 836 -5.55 24.71 22.05
C ILE A 836 -5.34 23.27 22.55
N PRO A 837 -6.26 22.70 23.35
CA PRO A 837 -6.14 21.34 23.87
C PRO A 837 -6.26 20.29 22.74
N GLU A 838 -5.70 19.10 22.97
CA GLU A 838 -5.79 17.94 22.06
C GLU A 838 -6.77 16.86 22.57
N SER A 839 -7.24 16.98 23.81
CA SER A 839 -8.29 16.17 24.46
C SER A 839 -8.89 16.95 25.63
N LEU A 840 -10.05 16.51 26.13
CA LEU A 840 -10.64 17.00 27.37
C LEU A 840 -10.85 15.85 28.35
N ASP A 841 -10.33 15.99 29.57
CA ASP A 841 -10.51 15.01 30.66
C ASP A 841 -11.58 15.45 31.66
N SER A 842 -12.00 16.73 31.65
CA SER A 842 -13.01 17.28 32.55
C SER A 842 -13.76 18.47 31.97
N ILE A 843 -14.94 18.77 32.53
CA ILE A 843 -15.76 19.94 32.18
C ILE A 843 -15.11 21.28 32.60
N ASP A 844 -14.15 21.28 33.53
CA ASP A 844 -13.53 22.53 34.00
C ASP A 844 -12.65 23.19 32.93
N ASP A 845 -12.18 22.40 31.95
CA ASP A 845 -11.40 22.86 30.79
C ASP A 845 -12.27 23.45 29.65
N PHE A 846 -13.61 23.33 29.77
CA PHE A 846 -14.60 23.73 28.77
C PHE A 846 -14.75 25.26 28.63
N PHE A 847 -14.94 25.97 29.74
CA PHE A 847 -15.28 27.41 29.71
C PHE A 847 -14.17 28.33 29.17
N PRO A 848 -12.88 28.13 29.51
CA PRO A 848 -11.79 28.92 28.92
C PRO A 848 -11.70 28.76 27.39
N LEU A 849 -11.94 27.54 26.89
CA LEU A 849 -11.91 27.23 25.47
C LEU A 849 -13.05 27.93 24.71
N PHE A 850 -14.27 27.95 25.27
CA PHE A 850 -15.40 28.67 24.66
C PHE A 850 -15.18 30.18 24.59
N ARG A 851 -14.61 30.78 25.64
CA ARG A 851 -14.26 32.20 25.62
C ARG A 851 -13.28 32.51 24.49
N PHE A 852 -12.29 31.63 24.30
CA PHE A 852 -11.32 31.75 23.22
C PHE A 852 -11.97 31.59 21.83
N ILE A 853 -12.80 30.56 21.64
CA ILE A 853 -13.57 30.32 20.41
C ILE A 853 -14.40 31.56 20.02
N TYR A 854 -15.05 32.21 20.99
CA TYR A 854 -15.86 33.38 20.72
C TYR A 854 -15.07 34.61 20.27
N GLN A 855 -13.77 34.69 20.62
CA GLN A 855 -12.83 35.71 20.13
C GLN A 855 -12.30 35.37 18.73
N LEU A 856 -12.32 34.10 18.34
CA LEU A 856 -11.94 33.66 16.99
C LEU A 856 -13.02 33.93 15.94
N THR A 857 -14.29 34.03 16.35
CA THR A 857 -15.43 34.23 15.45
C THR A 857 -16.17 35.55 15.73
N ASP A 858 -15.41 36.64 15.89
CA ASP A 858 -15.95 37.97 16.23
C ASP A 858 -16.12 38.90 15.02
N ASP A 859 -15.85 38.44 13.80
CA ASP A 859 -16.12 39.14 12.53
C ASP A 859 -16.74 38.21 11.47
N GLU A 860 -17.39 38.80 10.46
CA GLU A 860 -18.14 38.07 9.43
C GLU A 860 -17.29 37.09 8.61
N GLU A 861 -16.05 37.46 8.27
CA GLU A 861 -15.18 36.61 7.45
C GLU A 861 -14.71 35.40 8.26
N SER A 862 -14.35 35.60 9.52
CA SER A 862 -14.02 34.50 10.44
C SER A 862 -15.21 33.55 10.64
N VAL A 863 -16.44 34.07 10.71
CA VAL A 863 -17.66 33.26 10.79
C VAL A 863 -17.88 32.44 9.50
N LYS A 864 -17.65 33.02 8.31
CA LYS A 864 -17.72 32.27 7.05
C LYS A 864 -16.69 31.14 6.98
N VAL A 865 -15.46 31.40 7.42
CA VAL A 865 -14.37 30.40 7.46
C VAL A 865 -14.71 29.27 8.42
N ALA A 866 -15.12 29.62 9.63
CA ALA A 866 -15.59 28.67 10.64
C ALA A 866 -16.72 27.79 10.09
N THR A 867 -17.75 28.40 9.52
CA THR A 867 -18.92 27.70 8.96
C THR A 867 -18.50 26.75 7.85
N ARG A 868 -17.68 27.21 6.88
CA ARG A 868 -17.25 26.37 5.75
C ARG A 868 -16.39 25.20 6.21
N SER A 869 -15.50 25.42 7.18
CA SER A 869 -14.65 24.35 7.72
C SER A 869 -15.48 23.27 8.42
N VAL A 870 -16.39 23.68 9.32
CA VAL A 870 -17.27 22.75 10.04
C VAL A 870 -18.11 21.91 9.10
N ILE A 871 -18.74 22.53 8.08
CA ILE A 871 -19.52 21.79 7.08
C ILE A 871 -18.64 20.77 6.33
N ASN A 872 -17.44 21.18 5.91
CA ASN A 872 -16.51 20.28 5.19
C ASN A 872 -16.09 19.09 6.04
N GLU A 873 -15.85 19.29 7.33
CA GLU A 873 -15.48 18.19 8.22
C GLU A 873 -16.64 17.22 8.48
N PHE A 874 -17.89 17.71 8.59
CA PHE A 874 -19.06 16.82 8.70
C PHE A 874 -19.30 16.04 7.40
N ALA A 875 -19.15 16.67 6.24
CA ALA A 875 -19.25 15.97 4.96
C ALA A 875 -18.16 14.90 4.79
N GLN A 876 -16.94 15.15 5.30
CA GLN A 876 -15.87 14.14 5.33
C GLN A 876 -16.18 12.94 6.24
N ASP A 877 -17.03 13.12 7.26
CA ASP A 877 -17.55 12.06 8.13
C ASP A 877 -18.81 11.38 7.55
N ASN A 878 -19.08 11.63 6.26
CA ASN A 878 -20.22 11.11 5.50
C ASN A 878 -21.60 11.47 6.10
N VAL A 879 -21.67 12.63 6.72
CA VAL A 879 -22.95 13.26 7.05
C VAL A 879 -23.54 13.83 5.77
N GLN A 880 -24.76 13.43 5.42
CA GLN A 880 -25.51 13.95 4.28
C GLN A 880 -26.53 15.02 4.69
N TYR A 881 -27.01 14.94 5.94
CA TYR A 881 -27.93 15.82 6.67
C TYR A 881 -27.28 16.73 7.73
N LEU A 882 -27.19 18.05 7.64
CA LEU A 882 -26.70 18.88 8.78
C LEU A 882 -27.65 20.01 9.17
N GLU A 883 -28.14 20.01 10.41
CA GLU A 883 -28.76 21.17 11.06
C GLU A 883 -27.75 21.83 11.99
N LEU A 884 -27.02 22.80 11.45
CA LEU A 884 -26.09 23.60 12.21
C LEU A 884 -26.86 24.59 13.09
N ARG A 885 -26.44 24.78 14.34
CA ARG A 885 -27.09 25.68 15.30
C ARG A 885 -26.12 26.75 15.79
N THR A 886 -26.64 27.96 15.96
CA THR A 886 -25.85 29.09 16.47
C THR A 886 -26.73 30.20 17.05
N THR A 887 -26.22 30.86 18.09
CA THR A 887 -26.85 32.05 18.67
C THR A 887 -26.43 33.30 17.88
N PRO A 888 -27.36 34.16 17.42
CA PRO A 888 -27.00 35.40 16.73
C PRO A 888 -26.15 36.30 17.62
N ARG A 889 -24.97 36.69 17.15
CA ARG A 889 -24.03 37.52 17.90
C ARG A 889 -23.78 38.86 17.22
N ALA A 890 -23.61 39.90 18.05
CA ALA A 890 -23.09 41.19 17.63
C ALA A 890 -21.71 41.42 18.28
N CYS A 891 -20.84 42.15 17.58
CA CYS A 891 -19.55 42.60 18.08
C CYS A 891 -19.34 44.05 17.65
N GLU A 892 -19.39 44.97 18.63
CA GLU A 892 -19.23 46.40 18.37
C GLU A 892 -17.82 46.74 17.85
N GLU A 893 -16.79 46.02 18.31
CA GLU A 893 -15.39 46.24 17.90
C GLU A 893 -15.17 46.04 16.39
N THR A 894 -15.84 45.05 15.80
CA THR A 894 -15.70 44.68 14.38
C THR A 894 -16.84 45.22 13.53
N GLY A 895 -17.88 45.80 14.14
CA GLY A 895 -19.10 46.26 13.47
C GLY A 895 -20.07 45.14 13.08
N MET A 896 -19.82 43.89 13.48
CA MET A 896 -20.67 42.75 13.16
C MET A 896 -22.00 42.85 13.93
N THR A 897 -23.12 42.82 13.22
CA THR A 897 -24.47 42.83 13.80
C THR A 897 -25.05 41.42 13.87
N LYS A 898 -26.10 41.19 14.66
CA LYS A 898 -26.81 39.89 14.68
C LYS A 898 -27.33 39.49 13.29
N ASN A 899 -27.81 40.46 12.50
CA ASN A 899 -28.28 40.24 11.13
C ASN A 899 -27.12 39.83 10.21
N SER A 900 -26.00 40.57 10.24
CA SER A 900 -24.85 40.27 9.39
C SER A 900 -24.15 38.98 9.76
N TYR A 901 -24.17 38.59 11.04
CA TYR A 901 -23.72 37.28 11.50
C TYR A 901 -24.53 36.13 10.87
N ILE A 902 -25.87 36.20 10.93
CA ILE A 902 -26.72 35.17 10.31
C ILE A 902 -26.61 35.19 8.78
N GLU A 903 -26.44 36.36 8.17
CA GLU A 903 -26.16 36.47 6.74
C GLU A 903 -24.83 35.83 6.35
N ALA A 904 -23.77 36.00 7.16
CA ALA A 904 -22.50 35.34 6.95
C ALA A 904 -22.63 33.81 6.96
N VAL A 905 -23.32 33.24 7.97
CA VAL A 905 -23.54 31.78 8.06
C VAL A 905 -24.41 31.28 6.90
N THR A 906 -25.55 31.92 6.64
CA THR A 906 -26.48 31.51 5.57
C THR A 906 -25.85 31.63 4.19
N SER A 907 -24.99 32.62 3.94
CA SER A 907 -24.27 32.76 2.67
C SER A 907 -23.39 31.54 2.35
N VAL A 908 -22.78 30.92 3.36
CA VAL A 908 -21.97 29.70 3.20
C VAL A 908 -22.86 28.47 3.06
N ILE A 909 -23.95 28.38 3.83
CA ILE A 909 -24.91 27.26 3.76
C ILE A 909 -25.58 27.18 2.38
N GLN A 910 -25.77 28.32 1.71
CA GLN A 910 -26.37 28.38 0.37
C GLN A 910 -25.38 28.08 -0.77
N GLU A 911 -24.10 27.86 -0.49
CA GLU A 911 -23.14 27.43 -1.50
C GLU A 911 -23.58 26.07 -2.09
N PRO A 912 -23.55 25.91 -3.43
CA PRO A 912 -23.97 24.67 -4.06
C PRO A 912 -23.05 23.51 -3.67
N ARG A 913 -23.65 22.43 -3.18
CA ARG A 913 -22.97 21.24 -2.66
C ARG A 913 -23.77 19.99 -3.03
N GLU A 914 -23.06 18.93 -3.44
CA GLU A 914 -23.65 17.63 -3.77
C GLU A 914 -23.50 16.59 -2.65
N ASP A 915 -22.60 16.82 -1.70
CA ASP A 915 -22.16 15.87 -0.68
C ASP A 915 -22.95 15.94 0.64
N ILE A 916 -23.45 17.12 1.02
CA ILE A 916 -24.26 17.35 2.23
C ILE A 916 -25.28 18.48 1.99
N ILE A 917 -26.45 18.35 2.58
CA ILE A 917 -27.48 19.40 2.65
C ILE A 917 -27.40 20.03 4.03
N VAL A 918 -27.17 21.34 4.09
CA VAL A 918 -27.04 22.08 5.36
C VAL A 918 -28.24 23.00 5.56
N LYS A 919 -28.72 23.08 6.80
CA LYS A 919 -29.74 24.00 7.29
C LYS A 919 -29.26 24.65 8.59
N LEU A 920 -29.88 25.78 8.93
CA LEU A 920 -29.54 26.55 10.13
C LEU A 920 -30.69 26.54 11.14
N ILE A 921 -30.36 26.33 12.40
CA ILE A 921 -31.22 26.59 13.55
C ILE A 921 -30.67 27.81 14.28
N VAL A 922 -31.54 28.76 14.59
CA VAL A 922 -31.18 29.95 15.37
C VAL A 922 -31.43 29.66 16.84
N SER A 923 -30.39 29.67 17.66
CA SER A 923 -30.49 29.39 19.09
C SER A 923 -30.77 30.67 19.89
N ILE A 924 -31.64 30.57 20.88
CA ILE A 924 -31.93 31.59 21.89
C ILE A 924 -31.22 31.17 23.17
N ASP A 925 -30.36 32.04 23.69
CA ASP A 925 -29.64 31.78 24.94
C ASP A 925 -30.56 32.08 26.12
N ARG A 926 -30.58 31.22 27.15
CA ARG A 926 -31.40 31.42 28.35
C ARG A 926 -31.12 32.76 29.08
N ARG A 927 -29.95 33.38 28.85
CA ARG A 927 -29.60 34.71 29.38
C ARG A 927 -30.27 35.87 28.64
N ASN A 928 -30.87 35.62 27.47
CA ASN A 928 -31.49 36.68 26.69
C ASN A 928 -32.71 37.27 27.41
N THR A 929 -32.97 38.55 27.16
CA THR A 929 -34.28 39.13 27.53
C THR A 929 -35.36 38.65 26.55
N LEU A 930 -36.63 38.82 26.91
CA LEU A 930 -37.73 38.46 26.02
C LEU A 930 -37.65 39.21 24.68
N GLU A 931 -37.23 40.48 24.70
CA GLU A 931 -37.04 41.29 23.50
C GLU A 931 -35.94 40.74 22.60
N GLU A 932 -34.80 40.32 23.17
CA GLU A 932 -33.71 39.71 22.42
C GLU A 932 -34.10 38.33 21.85
N ALA A 933 -34.87 37.55 22.60
CA ALA A 933 -35.42 36.27 22.13
C ALA A 933 -36.41 36.49 20.97
N GLN A 934 -37.28 37.50 21.07
CA GLN A 934 -38.19 37.89 19.99
C GLN A 934 -37.42 38.37 18.75
N GLU A 935 -36.33 39.14 18.93
CA GLU A 935 -35.44 39.55 17.84
C GLU A 935 -34.81 38.34 17.14
N ALA A 936 -34.35 37.34 17.90
CA ALA A 936 -33.80 36.10 17.34
C ALA A 936 -34.86 35.32 16.53
N VAL A 937 -36.10 35.26 17.01
CA VAL A 937 -37.23 34.68 16.25
C VAL A 937 -37.48 35.45 14.96
N ASP A 938 -37.49 36.79 15.02
CA ASP A 938 -37.68 37.65 13.85
C ASP A 938 -36.58 37.44 12.80
N LEU A 939 -35.32 37.35 13.23
CA LEU A 939 -34.20 37.02 12.35
C LEU A 939 -34.36 35.62 11.73
N ALA A 940 -34.73 34.62 12.53
CA ALA A 940 -34.92 33.25 12.03
C ALA A 940 -36.02 33.19 10.95
N LEU A 941 -37.14 33.88 11.19
CA LEU A 941 -38.25 33.98 10.24
C LEU A 941 -37.84 34.73 8.95
N ALA A 942 -37.10 35.83 9.08
CA ALA A 942 -36.62 36.61 7.94
C ALA A 942 -35.67 35.80 7.03
N PHE A 943 -34.85 34.94 7.61
CA PHE A 943 -33.90 34.09 6.88
C PHE A 943 -34.43 32.68 6.55
N ARG A 944 -35.73 32.41 6.75
CA ARG A 944 -36.38 31.13 6.41
C ARG A 944 -36.14 30.70 4.96
N SER A 945 -36.22 31.65 4.02
CA SER A 945 -35.95 31.40 2.58
C SER A 945 -34.47 31.18 2.25
N LYS A 946 -33.56 31.54 3.16
CA LYS A 946 -32.10 31.39 3.03
C LYS A 946 -31.55 30.15 3.76
N GLY A 947 -32.42 29.24 4.22
CA GLY A 947 -32.02 27.94 4.78
C GLY A 947 -32.12 27.83 6.31
N VAL A 948 -32.72 28.82 6.99
CA VAL A 948 -33.07 28.70 8.41
C VAL A 948 -34.36 27.90 8.57
N VAL A 949 -34.35 26.87 9.43
CA VAL A 949 -35.43 25.88 9.52
C VAL A 949 -36.01 25.69 10.90
N GLY A 950 -35.42 26.27 11.95
CA GLY A 950 -35.96 26.15 13.29
C GLY A 950 -35.30 27.07 14.30
N ILE A 951 -35.83 27.04 15.52
CA ILE A 951 -35.30 27.76 16.67
C ILE A 951 -34.99 26.77 17.80
N ASP A 952 -33.97 27.08 18.56
CA ASP A 952 -33.50 26.30 19.70
C ASP A 952 -33.47 27.15 20.98
N LEU A 953 -33.60 26.51 22.15
CA LEU A 953 -33.31 27.11 23.46
C LEU A 953 -32.04 26.47 24.00
N CYS A 954 -30.99 27.25 24.28
CA CYS A 954 -29.70 26.75 24.77
C CYS A 954 -29.12 27.62 25.90
N GLY A 955 -27.94 27.26 26.42
CA GLY A 955 -27.19 28.08 27.37
C GLY A 955 -27.33 27.65 28.83
N ASP A 956 -26.75 28.42 29.76
CA ASP A 956 -26.64 28.06 31.17
C ASP A 956 -28.03 27.99 31.85
N VAL A 957 -28.44 26.78 32.24
CA VAL A 957 -29.72 26.52 32.92
C VAL A 957 -29.89 27.27 34.25
N LYS A 958 -28.82 27.79 34.86
CA LYS A 958 -28.88 28.59 36.09
C LYS A 958 -29.24 30.05 35.82
N LYS A 959 -29.39 30.45 34.56
CA LYS A 959 -29.64 31.83 34.13
C LYS A 959 -30.89 31.87 33.27
N GLY A 960 -31.97 32.48 33.76
CA GLY A 960 -33.26 32.59 33.05
C GLY A 960 -34.12 31.33 33.15
N SER A 961 -35.38 31.41 32.74
CA SER A 961 -36.33 30.29 32.76
C SER A 961 -37.11 30.16 31.45
N PHE A 962 -37.56 28.94 31.10
CA PHE A 962 -38.37 28.73 29.91
C PHE A 962 -39.64 29.60 29.89
N GLU A 963 -40.38 29.66 31.00
CA GLU A 963 -41.57 30.50 31.15
C GLU A 963 -41.34 31.97 30.72
N SER A 964 -40.17 32.54 31.08
CA SER A 964 -39.85 33.93 30.76
C SER A 964 -39.64 34.20 29.27
N LEU A 965 -39.21 33.18 28.52
CA LEU A 965 -38.93 33.25 27.08
C LEU A 965 -40.03 32.59 26.24
N LYS A 966 -40.96 31.87 26.89
CA LYS A 966 -42.07 31.15 26.25
C LYS A 966 -42.84 32.00 25.24
N PRO A 967 -43.13 33.30 25.45
CA PRO A 967 -43.82 34.11 24.44
C PRO A 967 -43.08 34.22 23.09
N ALA A 968 -41.74 34.14 23.08
CA ALA A 968 -40.95 34.10 21.84
C ALA A 968 -41.12 32.76 21.10
N PHE A 969 -41.15 31.64 21.83
CA PHE A 969 -41.40 30.31 21.26
C PHE A 969 -42.86 30.12 20.81
N ASP A 970 -43.83 30.68 21.55
CA ASP A 970 -45.24 30.73 21.14
C ASP A 970 -45.37 31.45 19.78
N ARG A 971 -44.66 32.56 19.59
CA ARG A 971 -44.60 33.29 18.32
C ARG A 971 -43.99 32.46 17.18
N ALA A 972 -42.94 31.68 17.44
CA ALA A 972 -42.37 30.76 16.46
C ALA A 972 -43.40 29.68 16.06
N LYS A 973 -44.13 29.15 17.03
CA LYS A 973 -45.19 28.16 16.84
C LYS A 973 -46.38 28.71 16.04
N GLU A 974 -46.77 29.96 16.28
CA GLU A 974 -47.80 30.67 15.48
C GLU A 974 -47.45 30.77 13.99
N HIS A 975 -46.14 30.82 13.65
CA HIS A 975 -45.63 30.85 12.28
C HIS A 975 -45.29 29.46 11.72
N GLU A 976 -45.73 28.40 12.42
CA GLU A 976 -45.42 27.00 12.10
C GLU A 976 -43.91 26.76 11.95
N PHE A 977 -43.11 27.47 12.75
CA PHE A 977 -41.66 27.36 12.73
C PHE A 977 -41.21 26.30 13.74
N PRO A 978 -40.45 25.27 13.31
CA PRO A 978 -40.01 24.19 14.19
C PRO A 978 -39.18 24.67 15.39
N VAL A 979 -39.39 24.03 16.53
CA VAL A 979 -38.69 24.30 17.79
C VAL A 979 -38.07 23.02 18.33
N THR A 980 -36.80 23.11 18.70
CA THR A 980 -36.11 22.14 19.56
C THR A 980 -35.75 22.82 20.88
N LEU A 981 -35.69 22.08 21.98
CA LEU A 981 -35.36 22.64 23.29
C LEU A 981 -34.29 21.77 23.96
N HIS A 982 -33.20 22.37 24.44
CA HIS A 982 -32.28 21.74 25.38
C HIS A 982 -33.05 21.37 26.65
N PHE A 983 -33.25 20.08 26.87
CA PHE A 983 -34.24 19.53 27.81
C PHE A 983 -33.56 18.55 28.75
N CYS A 984 -33.70 18.78 30.06
CA CYS A 984 -33.25 17.86 31.10
C CYS A 984 -31.77 17.40 30.99
N GLU A 985 -30.88 18.31 30.62
CA GLU A 985 -29.42 18.08 30.52
C GLU A 985 -28.74 17.98 31.89
N VAL A 986 -29.29 18.67 32.88
CA VAL A 986 -28.82 18.69 34.26
C VAL A 986 -30.00 18.65 35.22
N ILE A 987 -29.75 18.25 36.46
CA ILE A 987 -30.79 18.06 37.49
C ILE A 987 -31.60 19.33 37.72
N GLU A 988 -30.97 20.50 37.63
CA GLU A 988 -31.62 21.79 37.82
C GLU A 988 -32.70 22.11 36.76
N ASN A 989 -32.64 21.48 35.58
CA ASN A 989 -33.61 21.69 34.50
C ASN A 989 -34.92 20.91 34.68
N LEU A 990 -34.93 19.86 35.52
CA LEU A 990 -36.10 19.00 35.76
C LEU A 990 -37.35 19.77 36.22
N ALA A 991 -37.18 20.90 36.93
CA ALA A 991 -38.30 21.70 37.43
C ALA A 991 -39.12 22.34 36.29
N GLU A 992 -38.50 22.67 35.15
CA GLU A 992 -39.17 23.28 33.99
C GLU A 992 -39.73 22.24 33.01
N ALA A 993 -39.34 20.96 33.18
CA ALA A 993 -39.67 19.88 32.25
C ALA A 993 -41.18 19.73 31.96
N PRO A 994 -42.10 19.80 32.95
CA PRO A 994 -43.54 19.69 32.68
C PRO A 994 -44.07 20.81 31.77
N GLU A 995 -43.56 22.03 31.93
CA GLU A 995 -43.97 23.20 31.14
C GLU A 995 -43.44 23.09 29.70
N MET A 996 -42.17 22.70 29.54
CA MET A 996 -41.55 22.47 28.24
C MET A 996 -42.23 21.33 27.47
N LEU A 997 -42.63 20.24 28.14
CA LEU A 997 -43.41 19.17 27.51
C LEU A 997 -44.82 19.61 27.14
N ALA A 998 -45.46 20.46 27.96
CA ALA A 998 -46.77 21.04 27.64
C ALA A 998 -46.71 21.94 26.40
N PHE A 999 -45.56 22.57 26.12
CA PHE A 999 -45.33 23.32 24.89
C PHE A 999 -45.33 22.43 23.63
N ARG A 1000 -44.99 21.14 23.76
CA ARG A 1000 -44.87 20.15 22.66
C ARG A 1000 -43.89 20.60 21.57
N PRO A 1001 -42.58 20.71 21.89
CA PRO A 1001 -41.56 20.97 20.88
C PRO A 1001 -41.48 19.80 19.89
N GLN A 1002 -40.97 20.06 18.69
CA GLN A 1002 -40.82 19.05 17.66
C GLN A 1002 -39.66 18.08 17.94
N ARG A 1003 -38.66 18.50 18.74
CA ARG A 1003 -37.56 17.66 19.23
C ARG A 1003 -37.11 18.09 20.63
N LEU A 1004 -36.47 17.18 21.35
CA LEU A 1004 -35.81 17.43 22.63
C LEU A 1004 -34.30 17.24 22.47
N GLY A 1005 -33.52 18.27 22.81
CA GLY A 1005 -32.06 18.21 22.89
C GLY A 1005 -31.62 17.49 24.16
N HIS A 1006 -30.68 16.53 24.02
CA HIS A 1006 -30.11 15.68 25.08
C HIS A 1006 -31.09 14.76 25.82
N ALA A 1007 -32.05 15.31 26.56
CA ALA A 1007 -32.98 14.58 27.45
C ALA A 1007 -32.27 13.57 28.36
N SER A 1008 -31.08 13.91 28.87
CA SER A 1008 -30.18 12.96 29.53
C SER A 1008 -30.65 12.50 30.91
N ILE A 1009 -31.46 13.30 31.61
CA ILE A 1009 -31.93 13.03 32.97
C ILE A 1009 -33.46 13.10 33.03
N LEU A 1010 -34.15 11.96 32.96
CA LEU A 1010 -35.61 11.90 33.01
C LEU A 1010 -36.11 11.23 34.28
N ASP A 1011 -36.88 11.97 35.09
CA ASP A 1011 -37.68 11.36 36.16
C ASP A 1011 -38.84 10.53 35.59
N GLU A 1012 -39.46 9.69 36.43
CA GLU A 1012 -40.50 8.76 36.03
C GLU A 1012 -41.71 9.46 35.36
N SER A 1013 -42.04 10.67 35.83
CA SER A 1013 -43.19 11.42 35.34
C SER A 1013 -42.93 12.01 33.95
N CYS A 1014 -41.75 12.61 33.74
CA CYS A 1014 -41.32 13.17 32.48
C CYS A 1014 -41.09 12.08 31.44
N ARG A 1015 -40.44 10.98 31.85
CA ARG A 1015 -40.19 9.81 30.98
C ARG A 1015 -41.46 9.28 30.36
N LYS A 1016 -42.51 9.11 31.18
CA LYS A 1016 -43.82 8.64 30.70
C LYS A 1016 -44.41 9.58 29.65
N ILE A 1017 -44.38 10.89 29.89
CA ILE A 1017 -44.94 11.89 28.96
C ILE A 1017 -44.14 11.92 27.65
N VAL A 1018 -42.80 11.86 27.72
CA VAL A 1018 -41.93 11.85 26.53
C VAL A 1018 -42.25 10.64 25.65
N TYR A 1019 -42.34 9.45 26.25
CA TYR A 1019 -42.58 8.20 25.53
C TYR A 1019 -43.99 8.16 24.95
N GLU A 1020 -45.02 8.57 25.71
CA GLU A 1020 -46.39 8.66 25.20
C GLU A 1020 -46.51 9.67 24.05
N SER A 1021 -45.75 10.77 24.10
CA SER A 1021 -45.80 11.83 23.08
C SER A 1021 -44.96 11.54 21.83
N HIS A 1022 -44.11 10.49 21.84
CA HIS A 1022 -43.24 10.10 20.73
C HIS A 1022 -42.38 11.27 20.17
N ILE A 1023 -41.96 12.19 21.05
CA ILE A 1023 -41.12 13.32 20.64
C ILE A 1023 -39.68 12.82 20.43
N PRO A 1024 -39.06 13.03 19.25
CA PRO A 1024 -37.70 12.58 19.00
C PRO A 1024 -36.68 13.24 19.93
N ILE A 1025 -35.71 12.45 20.40
CA ILE A 1025 -34.63 12.91 21.27
C ILE A 1025 -33.30 12.96 20.50
N GLU A 1026 -32.57 14.06 20.62
CA GLU A 1026 -31.20 14.21 20.12
C GLU A 1026 -30.21 13.69 21.18
N ILE A 1027 -29.45 12.65 20.88
CA ILE A 1027 -28.63 11.90 21.84
C ILE A 1027 -27.13 12.06 21.52
N CYS A 1028 -26.36 12.56 22.49
CA CYS A 1028 -24.93 12.80 22.36
C CYS A 1028 -24.16 11.98 23.41
N MET A 1029 -23.73 10.75 23.09
CA MET A 1029 -23.23 9.82 24.12
C MET A 1029 -21.91 10.28 24.75
N THR A 1030 -20.97 10.77 23.93
CA THR A 1030 -19.65 11.18 24.44
C THR A 1030 -19.74 12.38 25.37
N SER A 1031 -20.50 13.42 25.01
CA SER A 1031 -20.69 14.59 25.88
C SER A 1031 -21.44 14.23 27.16
N ASN A 1032 -22.42 13.32 27.09
CA ASN A 1032 -23.14 12.87 28.27
C ASN A 1032 -22.22 12.22 29.33
N ILE A 1033 -21.20 11.48 28.89
CA ILE A 1033 -20.18 10.91 29.81
C ILE A 1033 -19.25 11.98 30.35
N ILE A 1034 -18.70 12.84 29.49
CA ILE A 1034 -17.74 13.88 29.90
C ILE A 1034 -18.40 14.89 30.86
N CYS A 1035 -19.65 15.26 30.60
CA CYS A 1035 -20.46 16.13 31.44
C CYS A 1035 -21.08 15.41 32.65
N ARG A 1036 -20.82 14.10 32.82
CA ARG A 1036 -21.30 13.25 33.94
C ARG A 1036 -22.82 13.22 34.10
N THR A 1037 -23.55 13.35 33.00
CA THR A 1037 -25.01 13.15 32.95
C THR A 1037 -25.37 11.67 32.79
N ALA A 1038 -24.41 10.85 32.35
CA ALA A 1038 -24.44 9.40 32.42
C ALA A 1038 -23.15 8.85 33.06
N ASN A 1039 -23.26 7.75 33.82
CA ASN A 1039 -22.14 7.17 34.57
C ASN A 1039 -21.14 6.41 33.69
N SER A 1040 -21.64 5.73 32.66
CA SER A 1040 -20.83 4.96 31.72
C SER A 1040 -21.64 4.73 30.43
N PHE A 1041 -20.96 4.42 29.32
CA PHE A 1041 -21.65 4.10 28.07
C PHE A 1041 -22.63 2.92 28.24
N LYS A 1042 -22.27 1.90 29.03
CA LYS A 1042 -23.12 0.71 29.28
C LYS A 1042 -24.42 1.03 30.02
N GLU A 1043 -24.42 2.06 30.86
CA GLU A 1043 -25.57 2.54 31.62
C GLU A 1043 -26.28 3.71 30.92
N HIS A 1044 -25.94 4.01 29.67
CA HIS A 1044 -26.49 5.15 28.95
C HIS A 1044 -27.98 4.93 28.61
N HIS A 1045 -28.81 5.95 28.82
CA HIS A 1045 -30.28 5.89 28.68
C HIS A 1045 -30.78 5.58 27.26
N ILE A 1046 -29.90 5.67 26.25
CA ILE A 1046 -30.18 5.23 24.87
C ILE A 1046 -30.63 3.76 24.81
N LYS A 1047 -30.14 2.90 25.73
CA LYS A 1047 -30.57 1.51 25.78
C LYS A 1047 -32.07 1.38 26.01
N GLU A 1048 -32.61 2.20 26.92
CA GLU A 1048 -34.05 2.23 27.19
C GLU A 1048 -34.84 2.72 25.98
N LEU A 1049 -34.32 3.71 25.23
CA LEU A 1049 -34.96 4.22 24.01
C LEU A 1049 -35.00 3.17 22.90
N ILE A 1050 -33.90 2.43 22.72
CA ILE A 1050 -33.82 1.31 21.76
C ILE A 1050 -34.83 0.21 22.15
N ASP A 1051 -34.86 -0.18 23.43
CA ASP A 1051 -35.73 -1.25 23.92
C ASP A 1051 -37.22 -0.87 23.86
N ALA A 1052 -37.53 0.44 23.94
CA ALA A 1052 -38.88 0.99 23.85
C ALA A 1052 -39.30 1.37 22.41
N ASP A 1053 -38.42 1.21 21.40
CA ASP A 1053 -38.63 1.68 20.02
C ASP A 1053 -39.01 3.19 19.95
N HIS A 1054 -38.46 3.98 20.86
CA HIS A 1054 -38.72 5.43 20.92
C HIS A 1054 -37.86 6.17 19.89
N PRO A 1055 -38.38 7.19 19.18
CA PRO A 1055 -37.59 7.92 18.19
C PRO A 1055 -36.43 8.69 18.83
N PHE A 1056 -35.22 8.47 18.34
CA PHE A 1056 -34.04 9.24 18.70
C PHE A 1056 -33.09 9.43 17.51
N VAL A 1057 -32.17 10.37 17.64
CA VAL A 1057 -31.10 10.64 16.67
C VAL A 1057 -29.77 10.63 17.40
N LEU A 1058 -28.81 9.85 16.92
CA LEU A 1058 -27.43 9.94 17.38
C LEU A 1058 -26.77 11.18 16.78
N CYS A 1059 -26.39 12.10 17.65
CA CYS A 1059 -25.77 13.36 17.31
C CYS A 1059 -24.42 13.50 18.03
N THR A 1060 -23.64 14.46 17.56
CA THR A 1060 -22.55 15.02 18.34
C THR A 1060 -23.06 16.23 19.11
N ASP A 1061 -22.44 16.50 20.25
CA ASP A 1061 -22.51 17.81 20.90
C ASP A 1061 -21.09 18.36 20.88
N ASP A 1062 -20.94 19.66 20.65
CA ASP A 1062 -19.68 20.40 20.51
C ASP A 1062 -18.48 19.54 20.01
N LYS A 1063 -18.62 18.93 18.82
CA LYS A 1063 -17.65 17.99 18.21
C LYS A 1063 -16.19 18.39 18.33
N GLY A 1064 -15.89 19.68 18.14
CA GLY A 1064 -14.53 20.21 18.16
C GLY A 1064 -13.96 20.31 19.58
N VAL A 1065 -14.82 20.41 20.57
CA VAL A 1065 -14.53 20.48 22.00
C VAL A 1065 -14.45 19.06 22.58
N PHE A 1066 -15.41 18.19 22.30
CA PHE A 1066 -15.44 16.82 22.82
C PHE A 1066 -14.66 15.80 21.97
N PHE A 1067 -14.09 16.22 20.84
CA PHE A 1067 -13.25 15.41 19.95
C PHE A 1067 -13.92 14.12 19.42
N SER A 1068 -15.25 14.16 19.23
CA SER A 1068 -16.02 13.01 18.71
C SER A 1068 -16.69 13.34 17.38
N THR A 1069 -16.69 12.38 16.46
CA THR A 1069 -17.39 12.47 15.17
C THR A 1069 -18.70 11.69 15.21
N VAL A 1070 -19.62 11.93 14.27
CA VAL A 1070 -20.90 11.21 14.21
C VAL A 1070 -20.65 9.71 13.99
N SER A 1071 -19.69 9.36 13.12
CA SER A 1071 -19.28 7.96 12.93
C SER A 1071 -18.77 7.32 14.23
N ASN A 1072 -18.06 8.08 15.06
CA ASN A 1072 -17.61 7.61 16.37
C ASN A 1072 -18.78 7.39 17.36
N GLU A 1073 -19.79 8.26 17.38
CA GLU A 1073 -21.00 8.05 18.20
C GLU A 1073 -21.74 6.76 17.80
N TYR A 1074 -21.88 6.51 16.49
CA TYR A 1074 -22.47 5.27 15.96
C TYR A 1074 -21.63 4.05 16.35
N LYS A 1075 -20.30 4.14 16.27
CA LYS A 1075 -19.40 3.08 16.72
C LYS A 1075 -19.57 2.81 18.22
N ILE A 1076 -19.55 3.85 19.06
CA ILE A 1076 -19.71 3.71 20.51
C ILE A 1076 -21.04 3.02 20.82
N ALA A 1077 -22.14 3.42 20.19
CA ALA A 1077 -23.44 2.77 20.35
C ALA A 1077 -23.38 1.29 19.91
N GLY A 1078 -22.78 1.01 18.74
CA GLY A 1078 -22.61 -0.33 18.20
C GLY A 1078 -21.81 -1.27 19.10
N GLU A 1079 -20.65 -0.82 19.59
CA GLU A 1079 -19.78 -1.60 20.49
C GLU A 1079 -20.39 -1.78 21.89
N THR A 1080 -21.02 -0.74 22.41
CA THR A 1080 -21.55 -0.75 23.78
C THR A 1080 -22.76 -1.65 23.92
N PHE A 1081 -23.66 -1.64 22.93
CA PHE A 1081 -24.92 -2.38 22.97
C PHE A 1081 -24.96 -3.59 22.03
N ASN A 1082 -23.83 -3.94 21.40
CA ASN A 1082 -23.71 -5.02 20.41
C ASN A 1082 -24.73 -4.92 19.28
N LEU A 1083 -24.93 -3.70 18.75
CA LEU A 1083 -25.88 -3.47 17.66
C LEU A 1083 -25.35 -4.07 16.36
N THR A 1084 -26.25 -4.73 15.63
CA THR A 1084 -26.02 -5.21 14.28
C THR A 1084 -25.94 -4.05 13.28
N PHE A 1085 -25.33 -4.27 12.12
CA PHE A 1085 -25.31 -3.27 11.04
C PHE A 1085 -26.72 -2.88 10.58
N SER A 1086 -27.67 -3.82 10.62
CA SER A 1086 -29.08 -3.52 10.35
C SER A 1086 -29.69 -2.57 11.37
N GLU A 1087 -29.38 -2.72 12.65
CA GLU A 1087 -29.87 -1.81 13.70
C GLU A 1087 -29.24 -0.43 13.56
N LEU A 1088 -27.92 -0.33 13.32
CA LEU A 1088 -27.24 0.94 13.07
C LEU A 1088 -27.78 1.67 11.83
N PHE A 1089 -28.08 0.92 10.75
CA PHE A 1089 -28.76 1.49 9.59
C PHE A 1089 -30.15 2.00 9.90
N ASN A 1090 -30.94 1.23 10.64
CA ASN A 1090 -32.30 1.65 10.99
C ASN A 1090 -32.28 2.91 11.86
N ILE A 1091 -31.32 3.03 12.79
CA ILE A 1091 -31.10 4.26 13.58
C ILE A 1091 -30.85 5.45 12.65
N SER A 1092 -29.92 5.31 11.68
CA SER A 1092 -29.64 6.39 10.73
C SER A 1092 -30.81 6.71 9.79
N TYR A 1093 -31.57 5.69 9.38
CA TYR A 1093 -32.72 5.84 8.51
C TYR A 1093 -33.90 6.54 9.20
N HIS A 1094 -34.25 6.13 10.42
CA HIS A 1094 -35.32 6.75 11.20
C HIS A 1094 -34.96 8.16 11.67
N SER A 1095 -33.67 8.48 11.81
CA SER A 1095 -33.23 9.84 12.14
C SER A 1095 -33.66 10.89 11.11
N ILE A 1096 -33.93 10.48 9.86
CA ILE A 1096 -34.42 11.38 8.80
C ILE A 1096 -35.81 11.93 9.13
N ASP A 1097 -36.63 11.21 9.88
CA ASP A 1097 -37.99 11.65 10.20
C ASP A 1097 -37.99 12.83 11.18
N ALA A 1098 -36.91 13.01 11.94
CA ALA A 1098 -36.76 14.09 12.91
C ALA A 1098 -36.29 15.42 12.27
N ILE A 1099 -35.86 15.46 11.00
CA ILE A 1099 -35.31 16.69 10.40
C ILE A 1099 -36.37 17.78 10.14
N PHE A 1100 -35.94 19.04 10.17
CA PHE A 1100 -36.74 20.23 9.85
C PHE A 1100 -36.67 20.64 8.37
N GLY A 1101 -35.83 20.00 7.55
CA GLY A 1101 -35.59 20.31 6.14
C GLY A 1101 -36.76 20.06 5.16
N GLY A 1102 -37.93 19.67 5.65
CA GLY A 1102 -39.15 19.43 4.87
C GLY A 1102 -39.17 18.10 4.10
N ASN A 1103 -40.35 17.73 3.58
CA ASN A 1103 -40.60 16.40 2.99
C ASN A 1103 -39.76 16.10 1.73
N ALA A 1104 -39.43 17.12 0.92
CA ALA A 1104 -38.61 16.93 -0.27
C ALA A 1104 -37.20 16.46 0.10
N VAL A 1105 -36.59 17.08 1.12
CA VAL A 1105 -35.26 16.69 1.62
C VAL A 1105 -35.32 15.32 2.28
N LYS A 1106 -36.35 15.02 3.09
CA LYS A 1106 -36.56 13.69 3.69
C LYS A 1106 -36.59 12.60 2.62
N THR A 1107 -37.34 12.81 1.54
CA THR A 1107 -37.46 11.86 0.43
C THR A 1107 -36.11 11.63 -0.26
N ILE A 1108 -35.32 12.69 -0.48
CA ILE A 1108 -33.98 12.58 -1.07
C ILE A 1108 -33.06 11.72 -0.17
N LEU A 1109 -33.03 12.01 1.13
CA LEU A 1109 -32.17 11.30 2.08
C LEU A 1109 -32.59 9.83 2.24
N GLN A 1110 -33.90 9.55 2.33
CA GLN A 1110 -34.42 8.18 2.40
C GLN A 1110 -34.05 7.39 1.15
N ASN A 1111 -34.22 7.98 -0.05
CA ASN A 1111 -33.81 7.34 -1.29
C ASN A 1111 -32.30 7.09 -1.35
N ASN A 1112 -31.48 8.04 -0.87
CA ASN A 1112 -30.03 7.88 -0.81
C ASN A 1112 -29.63 6.74 0.13
N LEU A 1113 -30.21 6.65 1.33
CA LEU A 1113 -29.94 5.55 2.27
C LEU A 1113 -30.42 4.21 1.73
N LEU A 1114 -31.59 4.14 1.09
CA LEU A 1114 -32.10 2.90 0.50
C LEU A 1114 -31.25 2.45 -0.69
N ALA A 1115 -30.81 3.38 -1.54
CA ALA A 1115 -29.87 3.10 -2.62
C ALA A 1115 -28.52 2.63 -2.06
N TRP A 1116 -28.04 3.26 -0.99
CA TRP A 1116 -26.84 2.84 -0.26
C TRP A 1116 -27.00 1.44 0.31
N LYS A 1117 -28.10 1.13 1.02
CA LYS A 1117 -28.41 -0.21 1.54
C LYS A 1117 -28.48 -1.25 0.44
N LYS A 1118 -29.06 -0.92 -0.71
CA LYS A 1118 -29.11 -1.84 -1.88
C LYS A 1118 -27.71 -2.15 -2.42
N LYS A 1119 -26.81 -1.15 -2.42
CA LYS A 1119 -25.40 -1.33 -2.82
C LYS A 1119 -24.60 -2.13 -1.78
N HIS A 1120 -24.97 -2.04 -0.50
CA HIS A 1120 -24.31 -2.69 0.63
C HIS A 1120 -25.16 -3.80 1.24
N ILE A 1121 -26.07 -4.42 0.45
CA ILE A 1121 -27.04 -5.39 0.97
C ILE A 1121 -26.39 -6.63 1.59
N LEU A 1122 -25.12 -6.87 1.24
CA LEU A 1122 -24.30 -7.98 1.73
C LEU A 1122 -23.67 -7.70 3.11
N GLU A 1123 -23.74 -6.47 3.61
CA GLU A 1123 -23.29 -6.08 4.97
C GLU A 1123 -24.40 -6.32 6.02
N PHE A 1124 -25.66 -6.37 5.58
CA PHE A 1124 -26.86 -6.60 6.40
C PHE A 1124 -27.19 -8.08 6.51
#